data_AF-A0A4P2QME2-F1
#
_entry.id   AF-A0A4P2QME2-F1
#
_cell.length_a   1.000
_cell.length_b   1.000
_cell.length_c   1.000
_cell.angle_alpha   90.00
_cell.angle_beta   90.00
_cell.angle_gamma   90.00
#
_symmetry.space_group_name_H-M   'P 1'
#
loop_
_entity.id
_entity.type
_entity.pdbx_description
1 polymer ?
#
loop_
_entity_poly.entity_id
_entity_poly.type
_entity_poly.pdbx_seq_one_letter_code
_entity_poly.pdbx_strand_id
1 'polypeptide(L)'
;MNVRLVAGIFVLALSAAAGCGDDDGQGGAGGNGGSGGAGGAGGVDATSTGTGTGGGGGAEPTGTGGGGGAEPTGTGGAGGAEPTGTGGAGGAEPTGTGGAGGAEPTGTGGAGGAEPTGTGGAGGAEPTGTGGAGGEPTGTGGAGGEPTGTGGAGGEPTGTGGAGGEPTGTGGAGGAEPTGTGGAGGAGGAGGAEPTGTGGAGGEPTGTGGGPAGTLYEACAMDAECTEGICLSEEEFGYPSGLCSTLCDPAAEPTPGGECDGGVCLDLFEGEGACVALCSASSECRDGYACEDVGGGIRACVPRCTSNAQCPSRGVCDPLSGVCTLGETDCTNYEDDDGDGSYDCADTDCAATCTPIAEAACASATPIVATTIHGDTSGSTSGLEGTCFLGNTGHGPEEIHLFTPPTGQSGMLVVELESPTDHSVYARSACADMRSEIGCSDESSPYHGLPDEERIEIYVRDGQTVPIVVDAYEPGEAGPYTLNVSFTPIVCGDGTVDSTEACDDGNTTSGDGCSATCAYEPDALCEDAAELVIGENAGSTAAGTAAFEGSCLGWDLPEAIHRFTPPSDGTLTLTLSAEADLGFYVRESCADFGSELECADDGGRGDDETLAIDVTGGEPVFVIVDTYMPIGGGPYTLTVAFTPAP
;
A
#
# COMPACT_ATOMS: atom_id res chain seq x y z
N MET A 1 -15.39 16.14 -58.89
CA MET A 1 -14.15 16.01 -59.68
C MET A 1 -13.39 14.83 -59.10
N ASN A 2 -13.24 13.77 -59.89
CA ASN A 2 -12.56 12.55 -59.49
C ASN A 2 -11.05 12.78 -59.45
N VAL A 3 -10.38 12.34 -58.38
CA VAL A 3 -8.94 12.04 -58.41
C VAL A 3 -8.75 10.64 -57.84
N ARG A 4 -8.25 9.76 -58.71
CA ARG A 4 -7.82 8.38 -58.45
C ARG A 4 -6.41 8.41 -57.86
N LEU A 5 -6.12 7.58 -56.87
CA LEU A 5 -4.76 7.14 -56.58
C LEU A 5 -4.64 5.63 -56.75
N VAL A 6 -3.46 5.21 -57.21
CA VAL A 6 -3.19 3.99 -57.97
C VAL A 6 -2.60 2.91 -57.06
N ALA A 7 -3.11 1.69 -57.18
CA ALA A 7 -2.53 0.48 -56.62
C ALA A 7 -1.29 0.04 -57.42
N GLY A 8 -0.21 -0.31 -56.72
CA GLY A 8 1.00 -0.91 -57.27
C GLY A 8 1.33 -2.22 -56.54
N ILE A 9 0.94 -3.34 -57.14
CA ILE A 9 1.29 -4.71 -56.74
C ILE A 9 2.68 -5.04 -57.29
N PHE A 10 3.57 -5.56 -56.46
CA PHE A 10 4.75 -6.33 -56.90
C PHE A 10 4.78 -7.68 -56.20
N VAL A 11 4.60 -8.74 -57.00
CA VAL A 11 4.81 -10.15 -56.64
C VAL A 11 6.18 -10.54 -57.17
N LEU A 12 7.02 -11.18 -56.34
CA LEU A 12 8.03 -12.10 -56.84
C LEU A 12 8.22 -13.28 -55.89
N ALA A 13 8.26 -14.46 -56.50
CA ALA A 13 8.28 -15.79 -55.91
C ALA A 13 9.69 -16.42 -55.88
N LEU A 14 9.73 -17.69 -55.42
CA LEU A 14 10.80 -18.71 -55.40
C LEU A 14 11.65 -18.73 -54.11
N SER A 15 12.02 -19.86 -53.52
CA SER A 15 11.84 -21.30 -53.85
C SER A 15 12.35 -22.17 -52.69
N ALA A 16 11.80 -23.38 -52.59
CA ALA A 16 12.13 -24.45 -51.63
C ALA A 16 13.47 -25.19 -51.90
N ALA A 17 14.04 -25.80 -50.84
CA ALA A 17 14.69 -27.13 -50.77
C ALA A 17 15.26 -27.32 -49.34
N ALA A 18 14.73 -28.24 -48.51
CA ALA A 18 15.01 -29.69 -48.42
C ALA A 18 16.34 -30.07 -47.74
N GLY A 19 16.27 -30.89 -46.67
CA GLY A 19 17.42 -31.64 -46.14
C GLY A 19 17.22 -32.22 -44.74
N CYS A 20 17.05 -33.55 -44.66
CA CYS A 20 16.77 -34.37 -43.47
C CYS A 20 17.98 -34.60 -42.53
N GLY A 21 17.68 -35.05 -41.31
CA GLY A 21 18.60 -35.76 -40.42
C GLY A 21 17.88 -36.34 -39.20
N ASP A 22 17.37 -37.58 -39.34
CA ASP A 22 16.93 -38.45 -38.24
C ASP A 22 18.16 -39.01 -37.50
N ASP A 23 18.09 -39.14 -36.17
CA ASP A 23 18.79 -40.21 -35.44
C ASP A 23 18.05 -40.54 -34.12
N ASP A 24 17.59 -41.79 -34.03
CA ASP A 24 16.95 -42.43 -32.88
C ASP A 24 17.94 -42.70 -31.73
N GLY A 25 17.47 -42.62 -30.47
CA GLY A 25 18.24 -43.08 -29.32
C GLY A 25 17.43 -43.21 -28.02
N GLN A 26 16.77 -44.36 -27.82
CA GLN A 26 16.15 -44.77 -26.56
C GLN A 26 17.17 -45.13 -25.46
N GLY A 27 16.82 -44.83 -24.21
CA GLY A 27 16.91 -45.81 -23.11
C GLY A 27 17.70 -45.41 -21.85
N GLY A 28 17.11 -45.70 -20.68
CA GLY A 28 17.87 -46.19 -19.52
C GLY A 28 17.59 -45.52 -18.17
N ALA A 29 16.78 -46.18 -17.34
CA ALA A 29 16.63 -45.93 -15.92
C ALA A 29 17.83 -46.45 -15.09
N GLY A 30 18.06 -45.88 -13.90
CA GLY A 30 18.62 -46.61 -12.75
C GLY A 30 19.68 -45.89 -11.88
N GLY A 31 19.29 -45.57 -10.64
CA GLY A 31 19.93 -46.15 -9.43
C GLY A 31 21.20 -45.52 -8.82
N ASN A 32 20.96 -44.80 -7.71
CA ASN A 32 21.52 -44.99 -6.35
C ASN A 32 23.02 -44.77 -6.02
N GLY A 33 23.26 -43.94 -4.99
CA GLY A 33 24.23 -44.21 -3.92
C GLY A 33 25.31 -43.15 -3.66
N GLY A 34 25.48 -42.72 -2.40
CA GLY A 34 26.76 -42.18 -1.91
C GLY A 34 26.72 -41.21 -0.73
N SER A 35 26.84 -41.77 0.48
CA SER A 35 27.05 -41.15 1.80
C SER A 35 28.23 -40.17 1.97
N GLY A 36 28.09 -39.20 2.89
CA GLY A 36 29.18 -38.54 3.61
C GLY A 36 28.64 -37.75 4.82
N GLY A 37 29.20 -37.92 6.02
CA GLY A 37 28.65 -37.38 7.27
C GLY A 37 29.55 -36.41 8.05
N ALA A 38 28.95 -35.89 9.13
CA ALA A 38 29.48 -35.24 10.34
C ALA A 38 29.69 -33.71 10.35
N GLY A 39 28.93 -33.03 11.23
CA GLY A 39 29.15 -31.65 11.72
C GLY A 39 27.84 -31.01 12.18
N GLY A 40 27.65 -30.77 13.48
CA GLY A 40 26.35 -30.46 14.07
C GLY A 40 25.96 -28.98 14.21
N ALA A 41 24.64 -28.75 14.28
CA ALA A 41 23.89 -27.85 15.15
C ALA A 41 22.42 -28.14 14.86
N GLY A 42 21.61 -28.39 15.89
CA GLY A 42 20.26 -28.96 15.75
C GLY A 42 19.29 -28.03 15.04
N GLY A 43 18.89 -28.41 13.82
CA GLY A 43 17.58 -28.06 13.29
C GLY A 43 16.57 -29.06 13.82
N VAL A 44 15.53 -28.58 14.50
CA VAL A 44 14.39 -29.41 14.91
C VAL A 44 13.49 -29.64 13.70
N ASP A 45 13.35 -30.92 13.37
CA ASP A 45 12.50 -31.49 12.33
C ASP A 45 11.02 -31.41 12.76
N ALA A 46 10.15 -31.01 11.84
CA ALA A 46 8.73 -30.77 12.06
C ALA A 46 7.95 -32.09 12.13
N THR A 47 7.89 -32.71 13.31
CA THR A 47 6.84 -33.69 13.65
C THR A 47 6.46 -33.56 15.15
N SER A 48 5.14 -33.41 15.39
CA SER A 48 4.46 -33.10 16.67
C SER A 48 5.25 -33.26 17.98
N THR A 49 5.57 -32.14 18.63
CA THR A 49 6.12 -32.11 19.99
C THR A 49 5.10 -31.48 20.94
N GLY A 50 4.45 -32.30 21.78
CA GLY A 50 3.33 -31.87 22.62
C GLY A 50 3.68 -31.06 23.88
N THR A 51 4.94 -30.95 24.31
CA THR A 51 5.28 -30.23 25.56
C THR A 51 6.69 -29.65 25.56
N GLY A 52 6.82 -28.33 25.80
CA GLY A 52 8.08 -27.63 26.06
C GLY A 52 8.18 -27.13 27.51
N THR A 53 9.28 -27.43 28.22
CA THR A 53 9.53 -26.99 29.61
C THR A 53 10.85 -26.23 29.72
N GLY A 54 10.84 -25.00 30.23
CA GLY A 54 12.04 -24.15 30.40
C GLY A 54 12.35 -23.85 31.87
N GLY A 55 13.61 -24.09 32.30
CA GLY A 55 14.11 -23.66 33.61
C GLY A 55 14.71 -22.24 33.57
N GLY A 56 14.73 -21.54 34.70
CA GLY A 56 15.10 -20.12 34.79
C GLY A 56 16.44 -19.79 34.09
N GLY A 57 16.36 -18.93 33.09
CA GLY A 57 17.48 -18.50 32.25
C GLY A 57 17.15 -18.53 30.75
N GLY A 58 16.31 -17.61 30.29
CA GLY A 58 16.29 -17.07 28.92
C GLY A 58 15.93 -17.98 27.74
N ALA A 59 15.48 -19.23 27.94
CA ALA A 59 14.94 -20.06 26.86
C ALA A 59 13.40 -20.08 26.92
N GLU A 60 12.76 -19.63 25.84
CA GLU A 60 11.29 -19.63 25.67
C GLU A 60 10.76 -21.04 25.37
N PRO A 61 9.90 -21.62 26.23
CA PRO A 61 9.36 -22.96 26.01
C PRO A 61 8.14 -22.93 25.08
N THR A 62 8.28 -23.53 23.89
CA THR A 62 7.23 -23.62 22.85
C THR A 62 6.72 -25.05 22.66
N GLY A 63 5.40 -25.21 22.47
CA GLY A 63 4.74 -26.45 22.05
C GLY A 63 3.82 -26.23 20.84
N THR A 64 3.91 -27.09 19.82
CA THR A 64 3.13 -27.00 18.56
C THR A 64 2.42 -28.33 18.25
N GLY A 65 1.13 -28.27 17.89
CA GLY A 65 0.30 -29.43 17.57
C GLY A 65 -0.48 -29.29 16.27
N GLY A 66 -0.48 -30.33 15.42
CA GLY A 66 -1.32 -30.41 14.22
C GLY A 66 -2.76 -30.86 14.52
N GLY A 67 -3.65 -30.77 13.52
CA GLY A 67 -5.06 -31.15 13.68
C GLY A 67 -5.24 -32.62 14.06
N GLY A 68 -5.96 -32.88 15.16
CA GLY A 68 -6.25 -34.25 15.64
C GLY A 68 -5.93 -34.57 17.10
N GLY A 69 -6.08 -33.61 18.03
CA GLY A 69 -6.22 -33.91 19.47
C GLY A 69 -4.94 -34.01 20.31
N ALA A 70 -3.82 -33.44 19.87
CA ALA A 70 -2.66 -33.22 20.75
C ALA A 70 -2.73 -31.81 21.37
N GLU A 71 -2.73 -31.71 22.70
CA GLU A 71 -2.74 -30.45 23.47
C GLU A 71 -1.31 -29.89 23.62
N PRO A 72 -0.93 -28.82 22.90
CA PRO A 72 0.41 -28.25 22.98
C PRO A 72 0.58 -27.42 24.26
N THR A 73 1.57 -27.73 25.09
CA THR A 73 1.84 -26.98 26.34
C THR A 73 3.24 -26.37 26.39
N GLY A 74 3.32 -25.07 26.70
CA GLY A 74 4.56 -24.35 27.06
C GLY A 74 4.55 -23.96 28.55
N THR A 75 5.60 -24.31 29.31
CA THR A 75 5.73 -23.96 30.74
C THR A 75 7.06 -23.29 31.06
N GLY A 76 7.01 -22.06 31.58
CA GLY A 76 8.18 -21.25 31.94
C GLY A 76 8.35 -21.05 33.46
N GLY A 77 9.60 -21.04 33.93
CA GLY A 77 9.94 -20.69 35.32
C GLY A 77 9.92 -19.18 35.62
N ALA A 78 10.26 -18.78 36.85
CA ALA A 78 10.39 -17.36 37.21
C ALA A 78 11.58 -16.71 36.49
N GLY A 79 11.38 -15.50 35.95
CA GLY A 79 12.43 -14.71 35.29
C GLY A 79 12.18 -14.29 33.84
N GLY A 80 10.93 -14.02 33.43
CA GLY A 80 10.61 -13.36 32.16
C GLY A 80 10.77 -14.21 30.90
N ALA A 81 10.55 -15.53 30.97
CA ALA A 81 10.41 -16.35 29.77
C ALA A 81 8.93 -16.39 29.35
N GLU A 82 8.64 -16.28 28.06
CA GLU A 82 7.29 -16.28 27.45
C GLU A 82 6.95 -17.68 26.91
N PRO A 83 6.10 -18.46 27.59
CA PRO A 83 5.70 -19.79 27.13
C PRO A 83 4.55 -19.72 26.12
N THR A 84 4.66 -20.48 25.02
CA THR A 84 3.66 -20.48 23.94
C THR A 84 3.17 -21.89 23.59
N GLY A 85 1.85 -22.07 23.54
CA GLY A 85 1.17 -23.26 22.99
C GLY A 85 0.36 -22.90 21.74
N THR A 86 0.55 -23.62 20.64
CA THR A 86 -0.16 -23.39 19.35
C THR A 86 -0.77 -24.67 18.79
N GLY A 87 -2.09 -24.67 18.56
CA GLY A 87 -2.86 -25.82 18.07
C GLY A 87 -3.62 -25.54 16.76
N GLY A 88 -3.62 -26.50 15.84
CA GLY A 88 -4.40 -26.44 14.59
C GLY A 88 -5.91 -26.66 14.76
N ALA A 89 -6.66 -26.65 13.65
CA ALA A 89 -8.11 -26.88 13.64
C ALA A 89 -8.50 -28.26 14.19
N GLY A 90 -9.59 -28.32 14.98
CA GLY A 90 -10.13 -29.58 15.52
C GLY A 90 -10.17 -29.72 17.05
N GLY A 91 -10.32 -28.62 17.80
CA GLY A 91 -10.62 -28.66 19.25
C GLY A 91 -9.45 -29.00 20.17
N ALA A 92 -8.21 -28.63 19.81
CA ALA A 92 -7.08 -28.72 20.73
C ALA A 92 -7.10 -27.55 21.74
N GLU A 93 -6.67 -27.79 22.98
CA GLU A 93 -6.59 -26.80 24.08
C GLU A 93 -5.13 -26.40 24.37
N PRO A 94 -4.53 -25.47 23.61
CA PRO A 94 -3.16 -25.05 23.84
C PRO A 94 -3.03 -24.19 25.10
N THR A 95 -1.97 -24.46 25.87
CA THR A 95 -1.74 -23.79 27.17
C THR A 95 -0.34 -23.17 27.26
N GLY A 96 -0.28 -21.88 27.59
CA GLY A 96 0.94 -21.19 28.02
C GLY A 96 0.89 -20.86 29.52
N THR A 97 1.89 -21.27 30.31
CA THR A 97 1.95 -20.97 31.76
C THR A 97 3.29 -20.34 32.18
N GLY A 98 3.23 -19.10 32.66
CA GLY A 98 4.39 -18.30 33.09
C GLY A 98 4.53 -18.16 34.61
N GLY A 99 5.77 -18.03 35.09
CA GLY A 99 6.09 -17.76 36.49
C GLY A 99 5.95 -16.28 36.90
N ALA A 100 6.32 -15.94 38.15
CA ALA A 100 6.35 -14.55 38.61
C ALA A 100 7.46 -13.73 37.92
N GLY A 101 7.18 -12.46 37.62
CA GLY A 101 8.15 -11.51 37.05
C GLY A 101 7.84 -11.00 35.63
N GLY A 102 6.56 -10.78 35.27
CA GLY A 102 6.18 -10.10 34.02
C GLY A 102 6.32 -10.95 32.75
N ALA A 103 6.03 -12.26 32.82
CA ALA A 103 5.97 -13.11 31.62
C ALA A 103 4.61 -12.96 30.89
N GLU A 104 4.61 -13.03 29.57
CA GLU A 104 3.43 -12.96 28.68
C GLU A 104 3.12 -14.33 28.05
N PRO A 105 2.43 -15.24 28.77
CA PRO A 105 2.13 -16.57 28.26
C PRO A 105 0.97 -16.56 27.28
N THR A 106 1.12 -17.28 26.16
CA THR A 106 0.16 -17.27 25.04
C THR A 106 -0.35 -18.68 24.70
N GLY A 107 -1.68 -18.80 24.56
CA GLY A 107 -2.34 -19.97 23.97
C GLY A 107 -3.11 -19.58 22.70
N THR A 108 -2.88 -20.27 21.58
CA THR A 108 -3.53 -19.97 20.29
C THR A 108 -4.15 -21.23 19.65
N GLY A 109 -5.46 -21.22 19.42
CA GLY A 109 -6.22 -22.36 18.86
C GLY A 109 -6.97 -22.02 17.57
N GLY A 110 -7.01 -22.97 16.62
CA GLY A 110 -7.75 -22.84 15.36
C GLY A 110 -9.27 -23.01 15.48
N ALA A 111 -9.99 -22.97 14.35
CA ALA A 111 -11.45 -23.13 14.29
C ALA A 111 -11.94 -24.50 14.81
N GLY A 112 -13.13 -24.51 15.42
CA GLY A 112 -13.82 -25.73 15.89
C GLY A 112 -13.92 -25.90 17.40
N GLY A 113 -14.12 -24.81 18.16
CA GLY A 113 -14.37 -24.87 19.62
C GLY A 113 -13.14 -25.11 20.49
N ALA A 114 -11.98 -24.59 20.11
CA ALA A 114 -10.78 -24.66 20.95
C ALA A 114 -10.88 -23.71 22.16
N GLU A 115 -10.39 -24.15 23.33
CA GLU A 115 -10.32 -23.37 24.59
C GLU A 115 -8.86 -23.05 24.97
N PRO A 116 -8.17 -22.16 24.24
CA PRO A 116 -6.78 -21.85 24.50
C PRO A 116 -6.62 -20.98 25.76
N THR A 117 -5.60 -21.29 26.58
CA THR A 117 -5.40 -20.66 27.90
C THR A 117 -4.01 -20.05 28.06
N GLY A 118 -3.95 -18.77 28.44
CA GLY A 118 -2.74 -18.10 28.93
C GLY A 118 -2.83 -17.84 30.44
N THR A 119 -1.84 -18.27 31.23
CA THR A 119 -1.82 -18.07 32.70
C THR A 119 -0.52 -17.46 33.20
N GLY A 120 -0.59 -16.22 33.72
CA GLY A 120 0.54 -15.44 34.22
C GLY A 120 0.63 -15.34 35.75
N GLY A 121 1.85 -15.20 36.28
CA GLY A 121 2.11 -14.99 37.70
C GLY A 121 1.93 -13.54 38.19
N ALA A 122 2.27 -13.27 39.46
CA ALA A 122 2.24 -11.91 40.01
C ALA A 122 3.35 -11.02 39.42
N GLY A 123 3.04 -9.73 39.20
CA GLY A 123 4.01 -8.71 38.77
C GLY A 123 3.77 -8.14 37.36
N GLY A 124 2.51 -7.90 36.97
CA GLY A 124 2.17 -7.26 35.69
C GLY A 124 2.31 -8.16 34.46
N ALA A 125 1.89 -9.42 34.56
CA ALA A 125 1.84 -10.33 33.41
C ALA A 125 0.61 -10.04 32.54
N GLU A 126 0.76 -10.08 31.21
CA GLU A 126 -0.31 -9.93 30.19
C GLU A 126 -0.56 -11.25 29.46
N PRO A 127 -1.26 -12.21 30.09
CA PRO A 127 -1.51 -13.51 29.49
C PRO A 127 -2.64 -13.44 28.44
N THR A 128 -2.44 -14.11 27.29
CA THR A 128 -3.36 -14.05 26.15
C THR A 128 -3.87 -15.43 25.74
N GLY A 129 -5.19 -15.56 25.57
CA GLY A 129 -5.84 -16.69 24.91
C GLY A 129 -6.53 -16.24 23.61
N THR A 130 -6.26 -16.90 22.49
CA THR A 130 -6.83 -16.54 21.17
C THR A 130 -7.44 -17.76 20.48
N GLY A 131 -8.76 -17.76 20.25
CA GLY A 131 -9.51 -18.89 19.67
C GLY A 131 -10.29 -18.52 18.40
N GLY A 132 -10.47 -19.49 17.50
CA GLY A 132 -11.30 -19.36 16.30
C GLY A 132 -12.83 -19.41 16.59
N ALA A 133 -13.65 -19.56 15.53
CA ALA A 133 -15.11 -19.61 15.65
C ALA A 133 -15.59 -20.70 16.63
N GLY A 134 -16.49 -20.31 17.54
CA GLY A 134 -17.09 -21.15 18.58
C GLY A 134 -16.19 -21.51 19.77
N GLY A 135 -15.01 -20.89 19.93
CA GLY A 135 -14.07 -21.17 21.04
C GLY A 135 -14.30 -20.30 22.29
N GLU A 136 -13.82 -20.78 23.45
CA GLU A 136 -13.88 -20.07 24.76
C GLU A 136 -12.46 -19.78 25.28
N PRO A 137 -11.74 -18.82 24.68
CA PRO A 137 -10.35 -18.55 25.05
C PRO A 137 -10.25 -17.76 26.36
N THR A 138 -9.27 -18.11 27.20
CA THR A 138 -9.12 -17.56 28.56
C THR A 138 -7.73 -16.97 28.82
N GLY A 139 -7.69 -15.72 29.29
CA GLY A 139 -6.49 -15.08 29.86
C GLY A 139 -6.62 -14.92 31.38
N THR A 140 -5.65 -15.39 32.17
CA THR A 140 -5.68 -15.28 33.65
C THR A 140 -4.39 -14.67 34.22
N GLY A 141 -4.49 -13.47 34.79
CA GLY A 141 -3.36 -12.69 35.30
C GLY A 141 -3.35 -12.48 36.82
N GLY A 142 -2.17 -12.19 37.38
CA GLY A 142 -1.99 -11.83 38.78
C GLY A 142 -2.34 -10.36 39.11
N ALA A 143 -1.89 -9.87 40.28
CA ALA A 143 -2.07 -8.46 40.65
C ALA A 143 -1.31 -7.52 39.69
N GLY A 144 -2.00 -6.49 39.19
CA GLY A 144 -1.48 -5.49 38.25
C GLY A 144 -1.28 -5.96 36.80
N GLY A 145 -1.87 -7.09 36.38
CA GLY A 145 -1.79 -7.58 35.00
C GLY A 145 -3.03 -7.30 34.15
N GLU A 146 -2.88 -7.30 32.82
CA GLU A 146 -3.91 -7.03 31.81
C GLU A 146 -4.17 -8.30 30.95
N PRO A 147 -4.97 -9.25 31.45
CA PRO A 147 -5.21 -10.50 30.74
C PRO A 147 -6.26 -10.34 29.64
N THR A 148 -6.01 -10.97 28.47
CA THR A 148 -6.85 -10.83 27.28
C THR A 148 -7.37 -12.18 26.77
N GLY A 149 -8.67 -12.25 26.48
CA GLY A 149 -9.30 -13.35 25.74
C GLY A 149 -9.92 -12.85 24.42
N THR A 150 -9.58 -13.48 23.29
CA THR A 150 -10.05 -13.06 21.95
C THR A 150 -10.66 -14.25 21.20
N GLY A 151 -11.97 -14.21 20.92
CA GLY A 151 -12.71 -15.29 20.27
C GLY A 151 -13.30 -14.92 18.91
N GLY A 152 -13.44 -15.91 18.01
CA GLY A 152 -14.13 -15.75 16.72
C GLY A 152 -15.67 -15.76 16.85
N ALA A 153 -16.37 -15.82 15.71
CA ALA A 153 -17.85 -15.83 15.67
C ALA A 153 -18.45 -16.94 16.57
N GLY A 154 -19.41 -16.58 17.42
CA GLY A 154 -20.10 -17.50 18.34
C GLY A 154 -19.31 -17.98 19.57
N GLY A 155 -18.17 -17.37 19.92
CA GLY A 155 -17.35 -17.72 21.10
C GLY A 155 -17.63 -16.88 22.35
N GLU A 156 -17.24 -17.37 23.52
CA GLU A 156 -17.36 -16.70 24.84
C GLU A 156 -15.97 -16.48 25.50
N PRO A 157 -15.23 -15.42 25.14
CA PRO A 157 -13.89 -15.18 25.66
C PRO A 157 -13.91 -14.55 27.07
N THR A 158 -12.94 -14.94 27.91
CA THR A 158 -12.88 -14.50 29.32
C THR A 158 -11.50 -13.95 29.72
N GLY A 159 -11.49 -12.75 30.32
CA GLY A 159 -10.32 -12.13 30.95
C GLY A 159 -10.47 -12.06 32.49
N THR A 160 -9.50 -12.58 33.24
CA THR A 160 -9.54 -12.62 34.72
C THR A 160 -8.28 -12.03 35.36
N GLY A 161 -8.40 -10.87 36.01
CA GLY A 161 -7.28 -10.11 36.60
C GLY A 161 -7.29 -10.02 38.12
N GLY A 162 -6.11 -9.81 38.72
CA GLY A 162 -5.96 -9.52 40.16
C GLY A 162 -6.29 -8.07 40.54
N ALA A 163 -5.99 -7.68 41.78
CA ALA A 163 -6.21 -6.30 42.24
C ALA A 163 -5.38 -5.29 41.42
N GLY A 164 -6.05 -4.28 40.85
CA GLY A 164 -5.42 -3.21 40.06
C GLY A 164 -5.08 -3.57 38.60
N GLY A 165 -5.73 -4.58 38.02
CA GLY A 165 -5.58 -4.93 36.59
C GLY A 165 -6.84 -4.64 35.75
N GLU A 166 -6.66 -4.50 34.43
CA GLU A 166 -7.70 -4.22 33.42
C GLU A 166 -7.89 -5.43 32.48
N PRO A 167 -8.80 -6.37 32.79
CA PRO A 167 -9.03 -7.53 31.93
C PRO A 167 -9.95 -7.20 30.74
N THR A 168 -9.64 -7.73 29.55
CA THR A 168 -10.39 -7.47 28.31
C THR A 168 -10.90 -8.77 27.66
N GLY A 169 -12.14 -8.77 27.17
CA GLY A 169 -12.72 -9.86 26.37
C GLY A 169 -13.31 -9.34 25.06
N THR A 170 -12.93 -9.95 23.92
CA THR A 170 -13.32 -9.52 22.56
C THR A 170 -13.91 -10.69 21.77
N GLY A 171 -15.20 -10.61 21.39
CA GLY A 171 -15.93 -11.69 20.68
C GLY A 171 -16.34 -11.32 19.25
N GLY A 172 -16.48 -12.33 18.38
CA GLY A 172 -17.01 -12.19 17.03
C GLY A 172 -18.55 -12.25 16.94
N ALA A 173 -19.11 -11.98 15.75
CA ALA A 173 -20.56 -11.93 15.52
C ALA A 173 -21.31 -13.21 15.99
N GLY A 174 -22.45 -13.03 16.67
CA GLY A 174 -23.40 -14.10 17.02
C GLY A 174 -23.15 -14.89 18.33
N GLY A 175 -22.25 -14.44 19.21
CA GLY A 175 -21.98 -15.05 20.53
C GLY A 175 -22.64 -14.33 21.73
N ALA A 176 -22.56 -14.90 22.94
CA ALA A 176 -22.94 -14.22 24.18
C ALA A 176 -21.87 -13.19 24.60
N GLU A 177 -22.24 -12.20 25.44
CA GLU A 177 -21.34 -11.10 25.82
C GLU A 177 -20.04 -11.59 26.50
N PRO A 178 -18.86 -11.07 26.12
CA PRO A 178 -17.60 -11.42 26.76
C PRO A 178 -17.54 -10.92 28.21
N THR A 179 -16.80 -11.63 29.08
CA THR A 179 -16.74 -11.29 30.51
C THR A 179 -15.33 -10.91 30.98
N GLY A 180 -15.22 -9.74 31.64
CA GLY A 180 -14.02 -9.30 32.37
C GLY A 180 -14.29 -9.23 33.87
N THR A 181 -13.43 -9.84 34.70
CA THR A 181 -13.55 -9.76 36.17
C THR A 181 -12.26 -9.27 36.84
N GLY A 182 -12.35 -8.12 37.53
CA GLY A 182 -11.26 -7.52 38.33
C GLY A 182 -11.47 -7.68 39.84
N GLY A 183 -10.39 -7.80 40.61
CA GLY A 183 -10.44 -8.00 42.06
C GLY A 183 -10.73 -6.73 42.88
N ALA A 184 -11.55 -6.83 43.94
CA ALA A 184 -11.95 -5.70 44.78
C ALA A 184 -10.78 -5.03 45.54
N GLY A 185 -10.53 -3.75 45.25
CA GLY A 185 -9.64 -2.89 46.04
C GLY A 185 -10.21 -2.62 47.44
N GLY A 186 -9.41 -2.85 48.47
CA GLY A 186 -9.79 -2.61 49.86
C GLY A 186 -10.11 -1.13 50.15
N ALA A 187 -10.99 -0.90 51.12
CA ALA A 187 -11.51 0.42 51.46
C ALA A 187 -10.41 1.45 51.78
N GLY A 188 -10.20 2.39 50.84
CA GLY A 188 -9.38 3.60 51.02
C GLY A 188 -8.32 3.82 49.94
N GLY A 189 -8.73 4.13 48.72
CA GLY A 189 -7.84 4.58 47.63
C GLY A 189 -8.62 4.80 46.34
N ALA A 190 -8.41 5.93 45.67
CA ALA A 190 -8.92 6.19 44.32
C ALA A 190 -8.09 5.38 43.31
N GLY A 191 -8.77 4.74 42.34
CA GLY A 191 -8.14 3.99 41.24
C GLY A 191 -8.62 2.55 41.16
N GLY A 192 -9.65 2.31 40.35
CA GLY A 192 -10.00 1.00 39.81
C GLY A 192 -10.70 1.25 38.48
N ALA A 193 -10.10 0.81 37.37
CA ALA A 193 -10.69 0.87 36.04
C ALA A 193 -11.75 -0.24 35.89
N GLU A 194 -12.79 0.03 35.09
CA GLU A 194 -13.85 -0.93 34.79
C GLU A 194 -13.46 -1.83 33.60
N PRO A 195 -13.80 -3.13 33.62
CA PRO A 195 -13.55 -4.04 32.50
C PRO A 195 -14.40 -3.63 31.28
N THR A 196 -13.83 -3.77 30.07
CA THR A 196 -14.51 -3.48 28.79
C THR A 196 -14.80 -4.77 28.00
N GLY A 197 -15.96 -4.81 27.35
CA GLY A 197 -16.35 -5.89 26.43
C GLY A 197 -16.97 -5.31 25.16
N THR A 198 -16.60 -5.83 24.00
CA THR A 198 -17.18 -5.46 22.68
C THR A 198 -17.79 -6.71 22.03
N GLY A 199 -19.06 -6.61 21.62
CA GLY A 199 -19.80 -7.66 20.91
C GLY A 199 -20.15 -7.26 19.47
N GLY A 200 -20.15 -8.22 18.54
CA GLY A 200 -20.43 -8.00 17.11
C GLY A 200 -21.91 -7.93 16.73
N ALA A 201 -22.20 -7.23 15.63
CA ALA A 201 -23.54 -6.99 15.09
C ALA A 201 -24.24 -8.29 14.60
N GLY A 202 -25.50 -8.47 14.99
CA GLY A 202 -26.29 -9.64 14.58
C GLY A 202 -27.65 -9.73 15.27
N GLY A 203 -28.56 -8.82 14.93
CA GLY A 203 -29.98 -8.94 15.27
C GLY A 203 -30.80 -8.00 14.40
N GLU A 204 -31.69 -8.55 13.56
CA GLU A 204 -32.72 -7.75 12.87
C GLU A 204 -33.51 -6.93 13.92
N PRO A 205 -33.70 -5.61 13.74
CA PRO A 205 -34.57 -4.87 14.62
C PRO A 205 -36.02 -5.05 14.16
N THR A 206 -36.65 -6.13 14.62
CA THR A 206 -38.10 -6.05 14.90
C THR A 206 -38.27 -5.54 16.33
N GLY A 207 -37.97 -4.25 16.53
CA GLY A 207 -37.96 -3.62 17.83
C GLY A 207 -38.71 -2.30 17.84
N THR A 208 -40.00 -2.33 18.15
CA THR A 208 -40.67 -1.18 18.77
C THR A 208 -40.03 -0.93 20.14
N GLY A 209 -39.05 -0.04 20.21
CA GLY A 209 -38.30 0.25 21.43
C GLY A 209 -38.06 1.75 21.59
N GLY A 210 -39.01 2.45 22.21
CA GLY A 210 -38.75 3.77 22.76
C GLY A 210 -37.73 3.66 23.88
N GLY A 211 -36.47 3.95 23.59
CA GLY A 211 -35.49 4.38 24.58
C GLY A 211 -35.89 5.73 25.19
N PRO A 212 -35.32 6.16 26.33
CA PRO A 212 -35.49 7.53 26.78
C PRO A 212 -34.99 8.46 25.66
N ALA A 213 -35.77 9.50 25.35
CA ALA A 213 -35.38 10.48 24.35
C ALA A 213 -34.00 11.08 24.71
N GLY A 214 -33.09 11.11 23.75
CA GLY A 214 -31.78 11.70 23.86
C GLY A 214 -31.85 13.20 24.10
N THR A 215 -30.86 13.73 24.80
CA THR A 215 -30.70 15.18 25.01
C THR A 215 -30.01 15.84 23.81
N LEU A 216 -30.02 17.17 23.76
CA LEU A 216 -29.38 17.92 22.68
C LEU A 216 -27.92 17.47 22.49
N TYR A 217 -27.51 17.24 21.24
CA TYR A 217 -26.20 16.74 20.80
C TYR A 217 -25.93 15.23 20.96
N GLU A 218 -26.92 14.46 21.41
CA GLU A 218 -26.80 12.99 21.45
C GLU A 218 -27.12 12.35 20.08
N ALA A 219 -26.83 11.06 19.96
CA ALA A 219 -27.11 10.29 18.75
C ALA A 219 -28.62 10.05 18.58
N CYS A 220 -29.08 9.96 17.34
CA CYS A 220 -30.48 9.67 17.03
C CYS A 220 -30.62 9.04 15.64
N ALA A 221 -31.63 8.20 15.47
CA ALA A 221 -32.03 7.71 14.15
C ALA A 221 -33.21 8.52 13.56
N MET A 222 -34.06 9.08 14.43
CA MET A 222 -35.29 9.78 14.03
C MET A 222 -35.68 10.87 15.04
N ASP A 223 -36.47 11.86 14.61
CA ASP A 223 -36.93 12.98 15.44
C ASP A 223 -37.57 12.56 16.76
N ALA A 224 -38.27 11.42 16.77
CA ALA A 224 -38.98 10.92 17.96
C ALA A 224 -38.03 10.53 19.11
N GLU A 225 -36.75 10.35 18.82
CA GLU A 225 -35.71 10.04 19.80
C GLU A 225 -35.12 11.29 20.44
N CYS A 226 -35.40 12.49 19.95
CA CYS A 226 -34.91 13.73 20.55
C CYS A 226 -35.93 14.30 21.55
N THR A 227 -35.44 14.69 22.74
CA THR A 227 -36.32 15.17 23.83
C THR A 227 -37.15 16.38 23.40
N GLU A 228 -36.53 17.31 22.66
CA GLU A 228 -37.14 18.40 21.93
C GLU A 228 -36.24 18.69 20.70
N GLY A 229 -36.83 18.88 19.51
CA GLY A 229 -36.07 19.26 18.30
C GLY A 229 -36.17 18.26 17.14
N ILE A 230 -35.17 18.28 16.27
CA ILE A 230 -35.04 17.45 15.07
C ILE A 230 -33.83 16.52 15.20
N CYS A 231 -33.89 15.37 14.54
CA CYS A 231 -32.73 14.53 14.33
C CYS A 231 -32.09 14.94 13.00
N LEU A 232 -30.86 15.47 13.05
CA LEU A 232 -30.00 15.49 11.87
C LEU A 232 -29.55 14.06 11.65
N SER A 233 -30.41 13.23 11.06
CA SER A 233 -30.16 11.80 10.91
C SER A 233 -29.07 11.53 9.88
N GLU A 234 -28.47 10.36 9.99
CA GLU A 234 -27.56 9.85 8.96
C GLU A 234 -28.29 9.66 7.62
N GLU A 235 -29.53 9.18 7.67
CA GLU A 235 -30.33 8.87 6.48
C GLU A 235 -30.82 10.11 5.73
N GLU A 236 -30.98 11.26 6.37
CA GLU A 236 -31.48 12.47 5.71
C GLU A 236 -30.38 13.52 5.48
N PHE A 237 -29.45 13.63 6.42
CA PHE A 237 -28.45 14.71 6.42
C PHE A 237 -27.00 14.21 6.40
N GLY A 238 -26.76 12.88 6.41
CA GLY A 238 -25.41 12.29 6.41
C GLY A 238 -24.66 12.46 7.73
N TYR A 239 -25.32 12.88 8.81
CA TYR A 239 -24.66 13.07 10.11
C TYR A 239 -24.36 11.70 10.74
N PRO A 240 -23.08 11.35 11.05
CA PRO A 240 -22.72 10.04 11.56
C PRO A 240 -23.51 9.65 12.81
N SER A 241 -24.23 8.53 12.75
CA SER A 241 -25.14 8.03 13.81
C SER A 241 -26.23 9.03 14.26
N GLY A 242 -26.50 10.04 13.43
CA GLY A 242 -27.41 11.16 13.62
C GLY A 242 -27.15 12.07 14.83
N LEU A 243 -27.68 13.29 14.83
CA LEU A 243 -27.47 14.28 15.89
C LEU A 243 -28.77 14.93 16.32
N CYS A 244 -29.16 14.74 17.58
CA CYS A 244 -30.28 15.50 18.15
C CYS A 244 -29.92 16.98 18.19
N SER A 245 -30.68 17.77 17.47
CA SER A 245 -30.49 19.21 17.33
C SER A 245 -31.83 19.94 17.52
N THR A 246 -31.77 21.25 17.64
CA THR A 246 -32.94 22.13 17.61
C THR A 246 -32.75 23.15 16.52
N LEU A 247 -33.86 23.53 15.88
CA LEU A 247 -33.86 24.62 14.91
C LEU A 247 -33.58 25.94 15.62
N CYS A 248 -32.81 26.79 14.97
CA CYS A 248 -32.40 28.09 15.49
C CYS A 248 -32.31 29.11 14.34
N ASP A 249 -32.46 30.40 14.66
CA ASP A 249 -32.29 31.47 13.67
C ASP A 249 -30.78 31.79 13.50
N PRO A 250 -30.16 31.49 12.35
CA PRO A 250 -28.73 31.72 12.16
C PRO A 250 -28.44 33.22 12.08
N ALA A 251 -27.49 33.67 12.92
CA ALA A 251 -26.96 35.02 12.81
C ALA A 251 -25.92 35.10 11.67
N ALA A 252 -25.70 36.30 11.13
CA ALA A 252 -24.71 36.52 10.07
C ALA A 252 -23.26 36.13 10.47
N GLU A 253 -22.99 36.05 11.78
CA GLU A 253 -21.76 35.48 12.34
C GLU A 253 -22.16 34.49 13.44
N PRO A 254 -21.53 33.30 13.53
CA PRO A 254 -21.82 32.35 14.60
C PRO A 254 -21.60 33.00 15.96
N THR A 255 -22.49 32.78 16.92
CA THR A 255 -22.34 33.28 18.29
C THR A 255 -22.58 32.16 19.30
N PRO A 256 -21.66 31.95 20.27
CA PRO A 256 -21.85 30.94 21.32
C PRO A 256 -23.10 31.22 22.17
N GLY A 257 -23.88 30.18 22.44
CA GLY A 257 -25.10 30.25 23.24
C GLY A 257 -26.34 30.62 22.42
N GLY A 258 -27.27 31.35 23.03
CA GLY A 258 -28.57 31.67 22.40
C GLY A 258 -29.59 30.55 22.55
N GLU A 259 -30.23 30.16 21.45
CA GLU A 259 -31.27 29.11 21.41
C GLU A 259 -30.68 27.69 21.52
N CYS A 260 -29.35 27.57 21.37
CA CYS A 260 -28.62 26.30 21.31
C CYS A 260 -28.06 25.82 22.66
N ASP A 261 -28.66 26.17 23.80
CA ASP A 261 -28.32 25.62 25.13
C ASP A 261 -26.81 25.43 25.46
N GLY A 262 -25.97 26.37 25.01
CA GLY A 262 -24.51 26.36 25.20
C GLY A 262 -23.67 25.93 24.00
N GLY A 263 -24.30 25.55 22.88
CA GLY A 263 -23.68 25.32 21.57
C GLY A 263 -23.71 26.56 20.66
N VAL A 264 -23.70 26.33 19.35
CA VAL A 264 -23.75 27.37 18.31
C VAL A 264 -24.77 26.99 17.22
N CYS A 265 -25.43 28.00 16.67
CA CYS A 265 -26.35 27.85 15.55
C CYS A 265 -25.58 27.94 14.22
N LEU A 266 -25.66 26.90 13.38
CA LEU A 266 -25.09 26.89 12.03
C LEU A 266 -26.21 26.97 11.00
N ASP A 267 -26.04 27.79 9.96
CA ASP A 267 -26.97 27.89 8.83
C ASP A 267 -26.82 26.65 7.94
N LEU A 268 -27.71 25.67 8.11
CA LEU A 268 -27.68 24.40 7.37
C LEU A 268 -28.78 24.30 6.31
N PHE A 269 -29.82 25.14 6.38
CA PHE A 269 -31.04 25.02 5.58
C PHE A 269 -31.43 26.32 4.84
N GLU A 270 -30.44 27.07 4.36
CA GLU A 270 -30.64 28.32 3.61
C GLU A 270 -31.54 29.33 4.35
N GLY A 271 -31.09 29.78 5.52
CA GLY A 271 -31.79 30.76 6.35
C GLY A 271 -32.51 30.18 7.56
N GLU A 272 -32.37 28.87 7.78
CA GLU A 272 -32.78 28.17 9.00
C GLU A 272 -31.60 27.30 9.48
N GLY A 273 -31.29 27.39 10.77
CA GLY A 273 -30.08 26.81 11.32
C GLY A 273 -30.36 25.63 12.24
N ALA A 274 -29.33 24.85 12.50
CA ALA A 274 -29.36 23.79 13.50
C ALA A 274 -28.28 24.01 14.57
N CYS A 275 -28.62 23.65 15.79
CA CYS A 275 -27.70 23.73 16.92
C CYS A 275 -26.67 22.60 16.88
N VAL A 276 -25.39 22.94 17.07
CA VAL A 276 -24.28 21.99 17.25
C VAL A 276 -23.46 22.34 18.50
N ALA A 277 -22.81 21.35 19.10
CA ALA A 277 -22.03 21.53 20.32
C ALA A 277 -20.74 22.32 20.07
N LEU A 278 -20.39 23.22 21.00
CA LEU A 278 -19.07 23.86 21.00
C LEU A 278 -17.99 22.89 21.49
N CYS A 279 -16.76 23.11 21.05
CA CYS A 279 -15.62 22.29 21.45
C CYS A 279 -14.33 23.12 21.53
N SER A 280 -13.36 22.59 22.27
CA SER A 280 -11.98 23.10 22.32
C SER A 280 -10.97 22.14 21.68
N ALA A 281 -11.31 20.85 21.64
CA ALA A 281 -10.53 19.78 21.01
C ALA A 281 -11.44 18.67 20.48
N SER A 282 -10.99 17.92 19.47
CA SER A 282 -11.79 16.85 18.85
C SER A 282 -12.12 15.69 19.82
N SER A 283 -11.35 15.52 20.90
CA SER A 283 -11.65 14.54 21.96
C SER A 283 -12.92 14.86 22.76
N GLU A 284 -13.45 16.07 22.64
CA GLU A 284 -14.73 16.48 23.25
C GLU A 284 -15.92 16.16 22.35
N CYS A 285 -15.66 15.83 21.09
CA CYS A 285 -16.68 15.46 20.12
C CYS A 285 -16.92 13.94 20.15
N ARG A 286 -18.14 13.55 19.75
CA ARG A 286 -18.51 12.14 19.61
C ARG A 286 -17.73 11.49 18.46
N ASP A 287 -17.59 10.18 18.52
CA ASP A 287 -17.07 9.39 17.41
C ASP A 287 -17.82 9.72 16.10
N GLY A 288 -17.08 9.91 15.01
CA GLY A 288 -17.58 10.45 13.74
C GLY A 288 -17.64 11.98 13.65
N TYR A 289 -17.19 12.73 14.66
CA TYR A 289 -17.18 14.20 14.68
C TYR A 289 -15.81 14.74 15.10
N ALA A 290 -15.44 15.92 14.57
CA ALA A 290 -14.22 16.62 14.95
C ALA A 290 -14.47 18.09 15.30
N CYS A 291 -13.53 18.67 16.04
CA CYS A 291 -13.62 20.04 16.49
C CYS A 291 -13.03 21.01 15.46
N GLU A 292 -13.87 21.61 14.65
CA GLU A 292 -13.45 22.49 13.54
C GLU A 292 -13.82 23.95 13.78
N ASP A 293 -13.06 24.88 13.19
CA ASP A 293 -13.40 26.31 13.20
C ASP A 293 -14.55 26.56 12.21
N VAL A 294 -15.70 26.96 12.73
CA VAL A 294 -16.92 27.23 11.96
C VAL A 294 -17.07 28.72 11.60
N GLY A 295 -16.03 29.52 11.81
CA GLY A 295 -16.00 30.95 11.52
C GLY A 295 -16.00 31.79 12.80
N GLY A 296 -15.47 33.02 12.68
CA GLY A 296 -15.40 33.97 13.81
C GLY A 296 -14.49 33.53 14.97
N GLY A 297 -13.64 32.51 14.77
CA GLY A 297 -12.80 31.90 15.80
C GLY A 297 -13.57 31.00 16.77
N ILE A 298 -14.77 30.54 16.38
CA ILE A 298 -15.62 29.65 17.16
C ILE A 298 -15.42 28.23 16.64
N ARG A 299 -15.24 27.28 17.55
CA ARG A 299 -15.06 25.88 17.20
C ARG A 299 -16.24 25.03 17.66
N ALA A 300 -16.69 24.13 16.80
CA ALA A 300 -17.83 23.26 17.05
C ALA A 300 -17.58 21.83 16.58
N CYS A 301 -18.29 20.88 17.19
CA CYS A 301 -18.30 19.49 16.77
C CYS A 301 -19.14 19.36 15.51
N VAL A 302 -18.47 19.15 14.38
CA VAL A 302 -19.08 18.94 13.06
C VAL A 302 -18.76 17.54 12.54
N PRO A 303 -19.57 16.99 11.61
CA PRO A 303 -19.29 15.69 11.01
C PRO A 303 -17.86 15.60 10.48
N ARG A 304 -17.17 14.54 10.90
CA ARG A 304 -15.81 14.19 10.48
C ARG A 304 -15.60 12.70 10.66
N CYS A 305 -16.45 11.91 10.01
CA CYS A 305 -16.23 10.48 9.96
C CYS A 305 -14.83 10.19 9.39
N THR A 306 -14.23 9.10 9.84
CA THR A 306 -12.91 8.61 9.44
C THR A 306 -12.95 7.16 8.97
N SER A 307 -14.10 6.51 9.05
CA SER A 307 -14.31 5.12 8.64
C SER A 307 -15.78 4.81 8.39
N ASN A 308 -16.04 3.85 7.52
CA ASN A 308 -17.38 3.35 7.18
C ASN A 308 -18.12 2.77 8.41
N ALA A 309 -17.40 2.30 9.43
CA ALA A 309 -18.00 1.81 10.67
C ALA A 309 -18.79 2.89 11.44
N GLN A 310 -18.50 4.17 11.21
CA GLN A 310 -19.22 5.30 11.80
C GLN A 310 -20.50 5.67 11.02
N CYS A 311 -20.77 4.99 9.91
CA CYS A 311 -21.90 5.20 9.01
C CYS A 311 -22.80 3.94 8.92
N PRO A 312 -23.43 3.51 10.03
CA PRO A 312 -24.20 2.26 10.09
C PRO A 312 -25.44 2.20 9.19
N SER A 313 -25.97 3.34 8.74
CA SER A 313 -27.20 3.42 7.94
C SER A 313 -26.91 3.65 6.47
N ARG A 314 -25.92 4.49 6.16
CA ARG A 314 -25.55 4.89 4.81
C ARG A 314 -24.35 4.13 4.26
N GLY A 315 -23.52 3.55 5.12
CA GLY A 315 -22.48 2.58 4.77
C GLY A 315 -21.11 3.19 4.49
N VAL A 316 -21.05 4.45 4.05
CA VAL A 316 -19.80 5.06 3.58
C VAL A 316 -19.52 6.37 4.28
N CYS A 317 -18.25 6.55 4.62
CA CYS A 317 -17.75 7.82 5.14
C CYS A 317 -17.01 8.59 4.03
N ASP A 318 -17.47 9.79 3.70
CA ASP A 318 -16.71 10.73 2.88
C ASP A 318 -15.72 11.51 3.78
N PRO A 319 -14.40 11.27 3.69
CA PRO A 319 -13.42 11.94 4.54
C PRO A 319 -13.21 13.43 4.17
N LEU A 320 -13.63 13.86 2.97
CA LEU A 320 -13.49 15.25 2.53
C LEU A 320 -14.57 16.11 3.18
N SER A 321 -15.84 15.71 3.07
CA SER A 321 -16.97 16.42 3.69
C SER A 321 -17.15 16.07 5.17
N GLY A 322 -16.77 14.86 5.57
CA GLY A 322 -16.90 14.33 6.93
C GLY A 322 -18.29 13.73 7.24
N VAL A 323 -19.19 13.66 6.26
CA VAL A 323 -20.54 13.10 6.39
C VAL A 323 -20.62 11.68 5.79
N CYS A 324 -21.65 10.95 6.20
CA CYS A 324 -21.97 9.64 5.67
C CYS A 324 -22.79 9.74 4.37
N THR A 325 -22.33 9.07 3.32
CA THR A 325 -22.99 8.95 2.02
C THR A 325 -23.57 7.56 1.85
N LEU A 326 -24.62 7.43 1.02
CA LEU A 326 -25.01 6.10 0.55
C LEU A 326 -23.79 5.51 -0.16
N GLY A 327 -23.42 4.30 0.21
CA GLY A 327 -22.54 3.48 -0.60
C GLY A 327 -23.30 2.39 -1.32
N GLU A 328 -22.68 1.85 -2.35
CA GLU A 328 -23.11 0.65 -3.06
C GLU A 328 -23.59 -0.46 -2.11
N THR A 329 -24.83 -0.92 -2.31
CA THR A 329 -25.47 -1.89 -1.41
C THR A 329 -25.26 -3.33 -1.86
N ASP A 330 -25.00 -3.55 -3.14
CA ASP A 330 -24.61 -4.82 -3.72
C ASP A 330 -23.51 -4.63 -4.77
N CYS A 331 -22.26 -4.75 -4.32
CA CYS A 331 -21.04 -4.60 -5.11
C CYS A 331 -20.79 -5.69 -6.18
N THR A 332 -21.83 -6.39 -6.62
CA THR A 332 -21.71 -7.47 -7.61
C THR A 332 -22.88 -7.53 -8.61
N ASN A 333 -23.74 -6.52 -8.65
CA ASN A 333 -25.00 -6.56 -9.39
C ASN A 333 -25.00 -5.71 -10.68
N TYR A 334 -23.94 -4.97 -10.95
CA TYR A 334 -23.78 -4.02 -12.06
C TYR A 334 -24.80 -2.88 -12.05
N GLU A 335 -25.28 -2.48 -10.88
CA GLU A 335 -26.12 -1.31 -10.67
C GLU A 335 -25.34 -0.28 -9.86
N ASP A 336 -25.55 1.01 -10.16
CA ASP A 336 -25.04 2.17 -9.44
C ASP A 336 -26.07 2.47 -8.33
N ASP A 337 -25.99 1.75 -7.20
CA ASP A 337 -27.02 1.79 -6.16
C ASP A 337 -27.07 3.14 -5.43
N ASP A 338 -25.95 3.88 -5.39
CA ASP A 338 -25.84 5.17 -4.72
C ASP A 338 -25.94 6.38 -5.67
N GLY A 339 -25.89 6.15 -6.98
CA GLY A 339 -26.13 7.14 -8.02
C GLY A 339 -24.94 8.08 -8.27
N ASP A 340 -23.74 7.72 -7.83
CA ASP A 340 -22.52 8.50 -7.99
C ASP A 340 -21.89 8.33 -9.38
N GLY A 341 -22.35 7.31 -10.11
CA GLY A 341 -21.92 6.99 -11.46
C GLY A 341 -20.74 6.02 -11.51
N SER A 342 -20.37 5.41 -10.39
CA SER A 342 -19.53 4.21 -10.30
C SER A 342 -20.43 2.99 -10.14
N TYR A 343 -19.94 1.80 -10.47
CA TYR A 343 -20.69 0.56 -10.30
C TYR A 343 -19.80 -0.48 -9.64
N ASP A 344 -20.33 -1.24 -8.70
CA ASP A 344 -19.65 -2.40 -8.09
C ASP A 344 -18.17 -2.10 -7.72
N CYS A 345 -17.20 -2.79 -8.32
CA CYS A 345 -15.79 -2.74 -7.94
C CYS A 345 -15.01 -1.52 -8.44
N ALA A 346 -15.63 -0.67 -9.27
CA ALA A 346 -15.11 0.68 -9.51
C ALA A 346 -15.38 1.61 -8.37
N ASP A 347 -16.43 1.31 -7.62
CA ASP A 347 -16.76 2.12 -6.50
C ASP A 347 -15.74 1.90 -5.39
N THR A 348 -15.19 3.00 -4.90
CA THR A 348 -14.33 2.99 -3.72
C THR A 348 -15.03 2.42 -2.49
N ASP A 349 -16.36 2.46 -2.47
CA ASP A 349 -17.24 2.01 -1.42
C ASP A 349 -17.33 0.49 -1.35
N CYS A 350 -17.02 -0.18 -2.47
CA CYS A 350 -17.04 -1.62 -2.62
C CYS A 350 -15.71 -2.32 -2.34
N ALA A 351 -14.66 -1.58 -1.96
CA ALA A 351 -13.32 -2.12 -1.77
C ALA A 351 -13.27 -3.37 -0.86
N ALA A 352 -14.07 -3.40 0.21
CA ALA A 352 -14.12 -4.54 1.14
C ALA A 352 -14.72 -5.82 0.53
N THR A 353 -15.71 -5.68 -0.36
CA THR A 353 -16.36 -6.78 -1.06
C THR A 353 -15.55 -7.22 -2.28
N CYS A 354 -14.93 -6.27 -2.97
CA CYS A 354 -14.18 -6.51 -4.20
C CYS A 354 -12.77 -7.05 -3.97
N THR A 355 -12.15 -6.77 -2.81
CA THR A 355 -10.82 -7.31 -2.50
C THR A 355 -10.78 -8.85 -2.58
N PRO A 356 -11.70 -9.61 -1.94
CA PRO A 356 -11.78 -11.06 -2.13
C PRO A 356 -12.05 -11.52 -3.57
N ILE A 357 -12.81 -10.74 -4.35
CA ILE A 357 -13.12 -11.06 -5.76
C ILE A 357 -11.87 -10.92 -6.60
N ALA A 358 -11.14 -9.80 -6.47
CA ALA A 358 -9.86 -9.58 -7.13
C ALA A 358 -8.82 -10.63 -6.72
N GLU A 359 -8.73 -10.98 -5.44
CA GLU A 359 -7.84 -12.06 -4.96
C GLU A 359 -8.19 -13.42 -5.58
N ALA A 360 -9.48 -13.74 -5.70
CA ALA A 360 -9.94 -14.98 -6.32
C ALA A 360 -9.65 -15.01 -7.82
N ALA A 361 -9.89 -13.90 -8.53
CA ALA A 361 -9.56 -13.74 -9.94
C ALA A 361 -8.06 -13.91 -10.17
N CYS A 362 -7.23 -13.25 -9.36
CA CYS A 362 -5.78 -13.37 -9.38
C CYS A 362 -5.28 -14.79 -9.08
N ALA A 363 -5.94 -15.52 -8.18
CA ALA A 363 -5.61 -16.92 -7.91
C ALA A 363 -5.95 -17.84 -9.10
N SER A 364 -6.87 -17.43 -9.96
CA SER A 364 -7.23 -18.15 -11.19
C SER A 364 -6.40 -17.76 -12.42
N ALA A 365 -5.50 -16.78 -12.27
CA ALA A 365 -4.69 -16.26 -13.36
C ALA A 365 -3.83 -17.35 -14.04
N THR A 366 -3.73 -17.27 -15.36
CA THR A 366 -3.09 -18.32 -16.16
C THR A 366 -1.68 -17.93 -16.61
N PRO A 367 -0.68 -18.81 -16.49
CA PRO A 367 0.67 -18.47 -16.96
C PRO A 367 0.77 -18.33 -18.47
N ILE A 368 1.49 -17.30 -18.94
CA ILE A 368 1.83 -17.12 -20.34
C ILE A 368 2.91 -18.14 -20.72
N VAL A 369 2.52 -19.13 -21.53
CA VAL A 369 3.39 -20.22 -21.99
C VAL A 369 3.60 -20.24 -23.51
N ALA A 370 3.01 -19.29 -24.23
CA ALA A 370 3.08 -19.15 -25.68
C ALA A 370 3.11 -17.67 -26.07
N THR A 371 3.60 -17.37 -27.28
CA THR A 371 3.66 -16.01 -27.82
C THR A 371 2.30 -15.51 -28.34
N THR A 372 1.35 -16.41 -28.53
CA THR A 372 -0.03 -16.08 -28.93
C THR A 372 -0.97 -16.88 -28.05
N ILE A 373 -1.88 -16.18 -27.38
CA ILE A 373 -2.86 -16.72 -26.46
C ILE A 373 -4.24 -16.37 -27.02
N HIS A 374 -5.17 -17.30 -26.90
CA HIS A 374 -6.58 -17.07 -27.21
C HIS A 374 -7.35 -17.22 -25.91
N GLY A 375 -8.14 -16.22 -25.55
CA GLY A 375 -8.98 -16.23 -24.36
C GLY A 375 -10.39 -15.75 -24.66
N ASP A 376 -11.21 -15.66 -23.62
CA ASP A 376 -12.61 -15.26 -23.70
C ASP A 376 -13.09 -14.74 -22.35
N THR A 377 -13.49 -13.47 -22.31
CA THR A 377 -13.96 -12.79 -21.09
C THR A 377 -15.40 -13.16 -20.71
N SER A 378 -16.18 -13.85 -21.58
CA SER A 378 -17.64 -14.10 -21.42
C SER A 378 -18.09 -14.95 -20.22
N GLY A 379 -17.19 -15.34 -19.32
CA GLY A 379 -17.52 -16.14 -18.13
C GLY A 379 -16.61 -15.86 -16.94
N SER A 380 -15.88 -14.76 -16.98
CA SER A 380 -14.96 -14.37 -15.93
C SER A 380 -15.61 -13.44 -14.90
N THR A 381 -14.85 -13.10 -13.85
CA THR A 381 -15.23 -12.11 -12.85
C THR A 381 -15.18 -10.70 -13.44
N SER A 382 -15.86 -9.75 -12.78
CA SER A 382 -15.72 -8.29 -12.99
C SER A 382 -15.22 -7.67 -11.69
N GLY A 383 -13.98 -8.01 -11.31
CA GLY A 383 -13.41 -7.67 -10.01
C GLY A 383 -12.12 -6.87 -10.07
N LEU A 384 -11.56 -6.64 -11.26
CA LEU A 384 -10.38 -5.81 -11.44
C LEU A 384 -10.67 -4.74 -12.48
N GLU A 385 -10.14 -3.55 -12.25
CA GLU A 385 -10.31 -2.44 -13.19
C GLU A 385 -9.01 -1.71 -13.51
N GLY A 386 -8.85 -1.33 -14.77
CA GLY A 386 -7.70 -0.55 -15.24
C GLY A 386 -7.94 0.95 -15.16
N THR A 387 -6.87 1.74 -15.05
CA THR A 387 -7.01 3.21 -15.05
C THR A 387 -7.28 3.78 -16.44
N CYS A 388 -7.06 3.02 -17.52
CA CYS A 388 -7.24 3.51 -18.89
C CYS A 388 -8.69 3.82 -19.26
N PHE A 389 -9.66 3.45 -18.43
CA PHE A 389 -11.05 3.83 -18.57
C PHE A 389 -11.37 5.28 -18.11
N LEU A 390 -10.38 6.18 -17.98
CA LEU A 390 -10.55 7.52 -17.38
C LEU A 390 -11.82 8.26 -17.84
N GLY A 391 -12.83 8.26 -16.97
CA GLY A 391 -14.09 8.96 -17.17
C GLY A 391 -15.28 8.10 -17.61
N ASN A 392 -15.12 6.77 -17.69
CA ASN A 392 -16.24 5.86 -17.85
C ASN A 392 -16.08 4.55 -17.07
N THR A 393 -17.23 3.96 -16.80
CA THR A 393 -17.55 2.84 -15.93
C THR A 393 -17.29 1.51 -16.63
N GLY A 394 -16.01 1.25 -16.91
CA GLY A 394 -15.57 0.02 -17.54
C GLY A 394 -15.68 -1.15 -16.57
N HIS A 395 -16.80 -1.90 -16.60
CA HIS A 395 -17.06 -3.04 -15.69
C HIS A 395 -17.31 -4.33 -16.46
N GLY A 396 -16.61 -4.54 -17.57
CA GLY A 396 -16.69 -5.82 -18.23
C GLY A 396 -16.02 -6.92 -17.40
N PRO A 397 -16.21 -8.18 -17.79
CA PRO A 397 -15.49 -9.28 -17.19
C PRO A 397 -14.02 -9.30 -17.66
N GLU A 398 -13.11 -9.65 -16.75
CA GLU A 398 -11.67 -9.68 -17.00
C GLU A 398 -11.08 -11.10 -17.09
N GLU A 399 -10.02 -11.29 -17.87
CA GLU A 399 -9.19 -12.50 -17.82
C GLU A 399 -7.72 -12.13 -17.54
N ILE A 400 -7.08 -12.86 -16.62
CA ILE A 400 -5.74 -12.52 -16.13
C ILE A 400 -4.72 -13.55 -16.60
N HIS A 401 -3.64 -13.05 -17.20
CA HIS A 401 -2.48 -13.81 -17.63
C HIS A 401 -1.24 -13.41 -16.82
N LEU A 402 -0.40 -14.36 -16.45
CA LEU A 402 0.83 -14.10 -15.71
C LEU A 402 2.03 -14.23 -16.62
N PHE A 403 2.72 -13.12 -16.86
CA PHE A 403 4.04 -13.14 -17.48
C PHE A 403 5.12 -13.23 -16.39
N THR A 404 6.13 -14.06 -16.61
CA THR A 404 7.36 -14.05 -15.79
C THR A 404 8.53 -14.16 -16.77
N PRO A 405 9.51 -13.25 -16.73
CA PRO A 405 10.62 -13.30 -17.65
C PRO A 405 11.44 -14.56 -17.41
N PRO A 406 12.19 -15.05 -18.42
CA PRO A 406 13.11 -16.16 -18.23
C PRO A 406 14.11 -15.85 -17.10
N THR A 407 14.50 -16.87 -16.33
CA THR A 407 15.37 -16.71 -15.17
C THR A 407 16.67 -15.97 -15.52
N GLY A 408 16.99 -14.94 -14.73
CA GLY A 408 18.17 -14.10 -14.91
C GLY A 408 18.02 -13.04 -15.99
N GLN A 409 16.80 -12.77 -16.48
CA GLN A 409 16.54 -11.77 -17.52
C GLN A 409 15.59 -10.71 -17.03
N SER A 410 16.00 -9.46 -17.18
CA SER A 410 15.11 -8.30 -17.23
C SER A 410 14.93 -7.90 -18.69
N GLY A 411 13.83 -7.23 -19.03
CA GLY A 411 13.61 -6.84 -20.42
C GLY A 411 12.30 -6.13 -20.67
N MET A 412 12.07 -5.81 -21.94
CA MET A 412 10.83 -5.20 -22.40
C MET A 412 9.84 -6.28 -22.83
N LEU A 413 8.68 -6.27 -22.18
CA LEU A 413 7.50 -7.03 -22.58
C LEU A 413 6.61 -6.13 -23.43
N VAL A 414 6.30 -6.59 -24.64
CA VAL A 414 5.28 -6.00 -25.50
C VAL A 414 4.09 -6.94 -25.52
N VAL A 415 2.92 -6.40 -25.22
CA VAL A 415 1.64 -7.11 -25.26
C VAL A 415 0.74 -6.40 -26.26
N GLU A 416 0.25 -7.15 -27.23
CA GLU A 416 -0.66 -6.69 -28.28
C GLU A 416 -1.95 -7.50 -28.18
N LEU A 417 -3.06 -6.83 -27.94
CA LEU A 417 -4.40 -7.40 -27.86
C LEU A 417 -5.12 -7.16 -29.19
N GLU A 418 -5.82 -8.18 -29.68
CA GLU A 418 -6.78 -8.06 -30.78
C GLU A 418 -8.12 -8.66 -30.35
N SER A 419 -9.22 -7.92 -30.48
CA SER A 419 -10.54 -8.42 -30.09
C SER A 419 -11.66 -7.91 -31.04
N PRO A 420 -12.81 -8.59 -31.16
CA PRO A 420 -13.92 -8.17 -32.02
C PRO A 420 -14.87 -7.15 -31.36
N THR A 421 -14.73 -6.93 -30.06
CA THR A 421 -15.52 -6.05 -29.19
C THR A 421 -14.59 -5.08 -28.47
N ASP A 422 -15.08 -4.20 -27.62
CA ASP A 422 -14.23 -3.24 -26.91
C ASP A 422 -13.55 -3.94 -25.72
N HIS A 423 -12.22 -4.07 -25.78
CA HIS A 423 -11.42 -4.65 -24.71
C HIS A 423 -10.17 -3.83 -24.47
N SER A 424 -9.92 -3.47 -23.21
CA SER A 424 -8.67 -2.88 -22.79
C SER A 424 -7.65 -3.95 -22.36
N VAL A 425 -6.38 -3.55 -22.31
CA VAL A 425 -5.33 -4.35 -21.70
C VAL A 425 -4.49 -3.52 -20.75
N TYR A 426 -4.25 -4.06 -19.56
CA TYR A 426 -3.40 -3.42 -18.57
C TYR A 426 -2.53 -4.41 -17.82
N ALA A 427 -1.49 -3.91 -17.18
CA ALA A 427 -0.51 -4.68 -16.44
C ALA A 427 -0.32 -4.10 -15.05
N ARG A 428 -0.12 -4.98 -14.06
CA ARG A 428 0.10 -4.60 -12.67
C ARG A 428 1.41 -5.17 -12.13
N SER A 429 1.94 -4.56 -11.09
CA SER A 429 3.09 -5.12 -10.34
C SER A 429 2.63 -6.00 -9.17
N ALA A 430 1.38 -5.84 -8.71
CA ALA A 430 0.70 -6.74 -7.79
C ALA A 430 -0.75 -6.95 -8.25
N CYS A 431 -1.17 -8.20 -8.42
CA CYS A 431 -2.40 -8.52 -9.16
C CYS A 431 -3.67 -7.82 -8.61
N ALA A 432 -3.97 -7.99 -7.32
CA ALA A 432 -5.18 -7.45 -6.71
C ALA A 432 -5.07 -5.97 -6.29
N ASP A 433 -3.88 -5.35 -6.42
CA ASP A 433 -3.67 -3.95 -6.05
C ASP A 433 -3.84 -3.04 -7.28
N MET A 434 -4.96 -2.32 -7.33
CA MET A 434 -5.25 -1.35 -8.40
C MET A 434 -4.19 -0.25 -8.54
N ARG A 435 -3.52 0.14 -7.45
CA ARG A 435 -2.52 1.21 -7.46
C ARG A 435 -1.18 0.77 -8.04
N SER A 436 -1.05 -0.53 -8.28
CA SER A 436 0.17 -1.15 -8.75
C SER A 436 0.24 -1.25 -10.27
N GLU A 437 -0.72 -0.64 -10.99
CA GLU A 437 -0.73 -0.57 -12.45
C GLU A 437 0.55 0.06 -13.00
N ILE A 438 1.16 -0.62 -13.98
CA ILE A 438 2.43 -0.25 -14.60
C ILE A 438 2.31 -0.03 -16.12
N GLY A 439 1.13 -0.25 -16.69
CA GLY A 439 0.81 0.01 -18.09
C GLY A 439 -0.65 -0.28 -18.37
N CYS A 440 -1.27 0.51 -19.23
CA CYS A 440 -2.68 0.42 -19.59
C CYS A 440 -2.84 0.94 -21.03
N SER A 441 -3.70 0.31 -21.82
CA SER A 441 -4.05 0.74 -23.18
C SER A 441 -5.53 0.48 -23.42
N ASP A 442 -6.21 1.55 -23.85
CA ASP A 442 -7.60 1.62 -24.28
C ASP A 442 -7.70 2.73 -25.35
N GLU A 443 -6.82 2.68 -26.35
CA GLU A 443 -6.68 3.73 -27.37
C GLU A 443 -7.60 3.52 -28.59
N SER A 444 -8.04 2.30 -28.81
CA SER A 444 -8.91 1.88 -29.90
C SER A 444 -10.26 1.39 -29.39
N SER A 445 -11.22 1.29 -30.31
CA SER A 445 -12.53 0.72 -30.07
C SER A 445 -13.04 0.22 -31.42
N PRO A 446 -13.84 -0.88 -31.48
CA PRO A 446 -14.26 -1.48 -32.74
C PRO A 446 -14.99 -0.49 -33.67
N TYR A 447 -14.30 0.01 -34.70
CA TYR A 447 -14.88 0.97 -35.65
C TYR A 447 -15.05 0.37 -37.05
N HIS A 448 -16.29 0.33 -37.55
CA HIS A 448 -16.66 -0.13 -38.91
C HIS A 448 -16.20 -1.56 -39.27
N GLY A 449 -16.21 -2.46 -38.29
CA GLY A 449 -15.88 -3.88 -38.51
C GLY A 449 -14.37 -4.17 -38.59
N LEU A 450 -13.55 -3.24 -38.12
CA LEU A 450 -12.18 -3.53 -37.69
C LEU A 450 -12.22 -4.06 -36.25
N PRO A 451 -11.32 -5.01 -35.90
CA PRO A 451 -11.14 -5.40 -34.52
C PRO A 451 -10.57 -4.23 -33.72
N ASP A 452 -10.70 -4.36 -32.41
CA ASP A 452 -10.02 -3.57 -31.41
C ASP A 452 -8.57 -4.05 -31.28
N GLU A 453 -7.62 -3.12 -31.20
CA GLU A 453 -6.17 -3.40 -31.22
C GLU A 453 -5.44 -2.57 -30.16
N GLU A 454 -5.18 -3.16 -29.00
CA GLU A 454 -4.49 -2.49 -27.89
C GLU A 454 -3.03 -2.90 -27.77
N ARG A 455 -2.18 -2.00 -27.25
CA ARG A 455 -0.75 -2.26 -27.13
C ARG A 455 -0.12 -1.60 -25.93
N ILE A 456 0.45 -2.41 -25.03
CA ILE A 456 1.28 -1.95 -23.92
C ILE A 456 2.73 -2.41 -24.08
N GLU A 457 3.66 -1.52 -23.71
CA GLU A 457 5.08 -1.81 -23.58
C GLU A 457 5.49 -1.59 -22.12
N ILE A 458 5.95 -2.64 -21.44
CA ILE A 458 6.32 -2.55 -20.02
C ILE A 458 7.68 -3.19 -19.77
N TYR A 459 8.42 -2.58 -18.85
CA TYR A 459 9.68 -3.15 -18.37
C TYR A 459 9.42 -4.18 -17.26
N VAL A 460 9.99 -5.37 -17.40
CA VAL A 460 9.83 -6.48 -16.46
C VAL A 460 11.21 -6.91 -15.95
N ARG A 461 11.37 -6.94 -14.62
CA ARG A 461 12.64 -7.30 -13.96
C ARG A 461 12.78 -8.81 -13.77
N ASP A 462 14.01 -9.29 -13.67
CA ASP A 462 14.28 -10.69 -13.28
C ASP A 462 13.53 -11.07 -12.00
N GLY A 463 12.87 -12.23 -12.03
CA GLY A 463 12.05 -12.74 -10.94
C GLY A 463 10.72 -12.00 -10.71
N GLN A 464 10.41 -10.94 -11.45
CA GLN A 464 9.14 -10.23 -11.36
C GLN A 464 8.06 -10.97 -12.17
N THR A 465 7.00 -11.42 -11.49
CA THR A 465 5.79 -11.89 -12.17
C THR A 465 4.84 -10.71 -12.36
N VAL A 466 4.39 -10.49 -13.59
CA VAL A 466 3.52 -9.40 -13.99
C VAL A 466 2.17 -9.97 -14.44
N PRO A 467 1.08 -9.67 -13.74
CA PRO A 467 -0.28 -9.86 -14.21
C PRO A 467 -0.59 -8.92 -15.38
N ILE A 468 -1.07 -9.50 -16.46
CA ILE A 468 -1.63 -8.86 -17.65
C ILE A 468 -3.12 -9.15 -17.63
N VAL A 469 -3.93 -8.11 -17.51
CA VAL A 469 -5.38 -8.20 -17.45
C VAL A 469 -5.94 -7.75 -18.78
N VAL A 470 -6.75 -8.62 -19.39
CA VAL A 470 -7.57 -8.29 -20.55
C VAL A 470 -8.98 -8.08 -20.04
N ASP A 471 -9.54 -6.91 -20.29
CA ASP A 471 -10.77 -6.48 -19.64
C ASP A 471 -11.75 -6.01 -20.70
N ALA A 472 -12.97 -6.52 -20.67
CA ALA A 472 -14.02 -6.01 -21.55
C ALA A 472 -14.48 -4.64 -21.04
N TYR A 473 -14.86 -3.74 -21.94
CA TYR A 473 -15.31 -2.43 -21.50
C TYR A 473 -16.64 -2.50 -20.72
N GLU A 474 -17.63 -3.26 -21.21
CA GLU A 474 -18.88 -3.52 -20.49
C GLU A 474 -19.28 -5.00 -20.57
N PRO A 475 -20.19 -5.50 -19.70
CA PRO A 475 -20.62 -6.90 -19.73
C PRO A 475 -21.21 -7.35 -21.08
N GLY A 476 -21.77 -6.43 -21.86
CA GLY A 476 -22.30 -6.69 -23.21
C GLY A 476 -21.22 -6.95 -24.27
N GLU A 477 -19.97 -6.56 -23.98
CA GLU A 477 -18.82 -6.63 -24.88
C GLU A 477 -17.86 -7.76 -24.54
N ALA A 478 -18.19 -8.53 -23.50
CA ALA A 478 -17.50 -9.76 -23.17
C ALA A 478 -17.44 -10.71 -24.38
N GLY A 479 -16.27 -11.30 -24.62
CA GLY A 479 -16.04 -12.07 -25.83
C GLY A 479 -14.62 -12.60 -26.00
N PRO A 480 -14.37 -13.26 -27.14
CA PRO A 480 -13.07 -13.85 -27.43
C PRO A 480 -12.04 -12.78 -27.80
N TYR A 481 -10.79 -12.99 -27.42
CA TYR A 481 -9.67 -12.13 -27.82
C TYR A 481 -8.43 -12.96 -28.18
N THR A 482 -7.46 -12.30 -28.81
CA THR A 482 -6.12 -12.83 -29.06
C THR A 482 -5.07 -11.91 -28.45
N LEU A 483 -4.21 -12.46 -27.61
CA LEU A 483 -3.10 -11.75 -26.98
C LEU A 483 -1.79 -12.22 -27.60
N ASN A 484 -1.06 -11.34 -28.26
CA ASN A 484 0.29 -11.58 -28.75
C ASN A 484 1.30 -10.97 -27.78
N VAL A 485 2.26 -11.78 -27.35
CA VAL A 485 3.23 -11.41 -26.33
C VAL A 485 4.64 -11.62 -26.88
N SER A 486 5.47 -10.60 -26.77
CA SER A 486 6.89 -10.68 -27.12
C SER A 486 7.75 -10.07 -26.03
N PHE A 487 8.88 -10.72 -25.72
CA PHE A 487 9.81 -10.28 -24.69
C PHE A 487 11.20 -10.12 -25.29
N THR A 488 11.77 -8.92 -25.14
CA THR A 488 13.13 -8.61 -25.56
C THR A 488 13.98 -8.40 -24.30
N PRO A 489 14.90 -9.34 -23.98
CA PRO A 489 15.79 -9.18 -22.84
C PRO A 489 16.68 -7.96 -23.04
N ILE A 490 16.85 -7.17 -21.99
CA ILE A 490 17.90 -6.18 -21.90
C ILE A 490 19.23 -6.90 -21.65
N VAL A 491 20.27 -6.53 -22.38
CA VAL A 491 21.59 -7.16 -22.27
C VAL A 491 22.58 -6.14 -21.72
N CYS A 492 22.62 -6.06 -20.40
CA CYS A 492 23.56 -5.17 -19.76
C CYS A 492 25.01 -5.54 -20.04
N GLY A 493 25.81 -4.54 -20.38
CA GLY A 493 27.23 -4.64 -20.69
C GLY A 493 27.53 -4.99 -22.14
N ASP A 494 26.64 -4.68 -23.07
CA ASP A 494 26.87 -4.89 -24.51
C ASP A 494 27.49 -3.67 -25.22
N GLY A 495 27.57 -2.54 -24.50
CA GLY A 495 28.12 -1.26 -24.94
C GLY A 495 27.09 -0.35 -25.61
N THR A 496 25.80 -0.69 -25.59
CA THR A 496 24.72 0.06 -26.23
C THR A 496 23.61 0.30 -25.22
N VAL A 497 23.35 1.57 -24.87
CA VAL A 497 22.20 1.93 -24.04
C VAL A 497 20.91 1.78 -24.86
N ASP A 498 20.13 0.74 -24.58
CA ASP A 498 18.78 0.58 -25.11
C ASP A 498 17.78 1.52 -24.40
N SER A 499 16.57 1.69 -24.96
CA SER A 499 15.57 2.68 -24.47
C SER A 499 15.11 2.48 -23.02
N THR A 500 15.54 1.42 -22.36
CA THR A 500 15.12 1.02 -21.00
C THR A 500 16.30 0.70 -20.07
N GLU A 501 17.53 0.83 -20.56
CA GLU A 501 18.72 0.85 -19.73
C GLU A 501 18.97 2.29 -19.27
N ALA A 502 19.29 2.49 -18.00
CA ALA A 502 19.78 3.80 -17.56
C ALA A 502 21.21 4.01 -18.07
N CYS A 503 22.00 2.94 -18.14
CA CYS A 503 23.41 2.98 -18.53
C CYS A 503 23.83 1.66 -19.17
N ASP A 504 24.94 1.67 -19.90
CA ASP A 504 25.69 0.48 -20.31
C ASP A 504 27.16 0.91 -20.50
N ASP A 505 28.07 0.34 -19.71
CA ASP A 505 29.50 0.64 -19.76
C ASP A 505 30.33 -0.43 -20.51
N GLY A 506 29.65 -1.35 -21.21
CA GLY A 506 30.25 -2.43 -21.98
C GLY A 506 30.66 -3.64 -21.15
N ASN A 507 30.24 -3.72 -19.87
CA ASN A 507 30.44 -4.91 -19.07
C ASN A 507 29.37 -5.10 -17.95
N THR A 508 29.49 -6.17 -17.15
CA THR A 508 28.54 -6.50 -16.05
C THR A 508 29.23 -6.50 -14.68
N THR A 509 30.35 -5.81 -14.57
CA THR A 509 30.94 -5.52 -13.26
C THR A 509 30.03 -4.51 -12.56
N SER A 510 30.16 -4.43 -11.24
CA SER A 510 29.43 -3.45 -10.45
C SER A 510 30.46 -2.67 -9.65
N GLY A 511 30.14 -1.42 -9.33
CA GLY A 511 31.07 -0.45 -8.77
C GLY A 511 31.96 0.23 -9.81
N ASP A 512 31.59 0.22 -11.09
CA ASP A 512 32.27 0.92 -12.20
C ASP A 512 31.38 1.96 -12.89
N GLY A 513 30.23 2.30 -12.29
CA GLY A 513 29.36 3.39 -12.71
C GLY A 513 28.07 2.92 -13.36
N CYS A 514 28.06 1.70 -13.89
CA CYS A 514 26.88 1.00 -14.34
C CYS A 514 26.80 -0.39 -13.71
N SER A 515 25.71 -0.66 -12.98
CA SER A 515 25.53 -1.96 -12.34
C SER A 515 25.31 -3.08 -13.36
N ALA A 516 25.47 -4.34 -12.93
CA ALA A 516 25.15 -5.53 -13.74
C ALA A 516 23.66 -5.61 -14.19
N THR A 517 22.81 -4.71 -13.70
CA THR A 517 21.40 -4.58 -14.02
C THR A 517 21.07 -3.27 -14.75
N CYS A 518 22.08 -2.58 -15.28
CA CYS A 518 21.94 -1.37 -16.09
C CYS A 518 21.24 -0.20 -15.38
N ALA A 519 21.47 -0.13 -14.07
CA ALA A 519 21.18 1.05 -13.25
C ALA A 519 22.48 1.79 -12.96
N TYR A 520 22.45 3.12 -13.01
CA TYR A 520 23.57 3.96 -12.60
C TYR A 520 23.96 3.65 -11.14
N GLU A 521 25.25 3.78 -10.87
CA GLU A 521 25.82 3.63 -9.53
C GLU A 521 26.39 4.99 -9.11
N PRO A 522 25.57 5.90 -8.52
CA PRO A 522 25.98 7.28 -8.24
C PRO A 522 27.30 7.38 -7.48
N ASP A 523 27.51 6.55 -6.47
CA ASP A 523 28.76 6.55 -5.70
C ASP A 523 29.99 6.26 -6.58
N ALA A 524 29.90 5.30 -7.51
CA ALA A 524 30.99 4.97 -8.43
C ALA A 524 31.24 6.09 -9.45
N LEU A 525 30.17 6.69 -9.99
CA LEU A 525 30.28 7.87 -10.88
C LEU A 525 30.96 9.05 -10.18
N CYS A 526 30.68 9.24 -8.90
CA CYS A 526 31.28 10.27 -8.07
C CYS A 526 32.75 10.01 -7.73
N GLU A 527 33.17 8.75 -7.61
CA GLU A 527 34.60 8.40 -7.43
C GLU A 527 35.43 8.75 -8.66
N ASP A 528 34.85 8.63 -9.86
CA ASP A 528 35.47 8.95 -11.14
C ASP A 528 35.29 10.41 -11.60
N ALA A 529 34.70 11.26 -10.75
CA ALA A 529 34.48 12.68 -11.02
C ALA A 529 35.79 13.40 -11.43
N ALA A 530 35.73 14.21 -12.48
CA ALA A 530 36.91 14.89 -13.02
C ALA A 530 37.42 15.99 -12.06
N GLU A 531 38.71 15.95 -11.71
CA GLU A 531 39.30 16.92 -10.80
C GLU A 531 39.47 18.29 -11.48
N LEU A 532 38.83 19.32 -10.92
CA LEU A 532 38.96 20.70 -11.36
C LEU A 532 40.25 21.34 -10.86
N VAL A 533 40.84 22.16 -11.71
CA VAL A 533 41.96 23.02 -11.35
C VAL A 533 41.54 24.49 -11.39
N ILE A 534 42.19 25.32 -10.56
CA ILE A 534 42.01 26.77 -10.61
C ILE A 534 42.42 27.27 -12.01
N GLY A 535 41.52 27.97 -12.70
CA GLY A 535 41.65 28.35 -14.10
C GLY A 535 40.57 27.71 -14.98
N GLU A 536 40.86 27.58 -16.27
CA GLU A 536 39.92 27.01 -17.26
C GLU A 536 39.98 25.48 -17.28
N ASN A 537 38.82 24.84 -17.21
CA ASN A 537 38.64 23.39 -17.34
C ASN A 537 37.72 23.13 -18.54
N ALA A 538 38.13 22.28 -19.46
CA ALA A 538 37.29 21.90 -20.61
C ALA A 538 36.48 20.64 -20.27
N GLY A 539 35.22 20.60 -20.67
CA GLY A 539 34.35 19.44 -20.51
C GLY A 539 33.28 19.36 -21.60
N SER A 540 32.43 18.33 -21.53
CA SER A 540 31.32 18.15 -22.45
C SER A 540 30.23 17.30 -21.81
N THR A 541 28.96 17.66 -22.00
CA THR A 541 27.79 16.85 -21.61
C THR A 541 27.34 15.87 -22.70
N ALA A 542 27.86 15.98 -23.93
CA ALA A 542 27.37 15.20 -25.08
C ALA A 542 27.41 13.66 -24.96
N ALA A 543 28.22 13.11 -24.04
CA ALA A 543 28.29 11.67 -23.73
C ALA A 543 28.27 11.44 -22.21
N GLY A 544 27.63 12.38 -21.50
CA GLY A 544 27.46 12.35 -20.06
C GLY A 544 26.52 11.27 -19.59
N THR A 545 26.55 10.98 -18.29
CA THR A 545 25.54 10.15 -17.62
C THR A 545 24.23 10.92 -17.46
N ALA A 546 23.13 10.29 -17.09
CA ALA A 546 21.86 10.92 -16.75
C ALA A 546 21.41 10.47 -15.34
N ALA A 547 22.35 10.49 -14.40
CA ALA A 547 22.23 9.88 -13.07
C ALA A 547 21.92 10.89 -11.96
N PHE A 548 22.01 12.20 -12.24
CA PHE A 548 21.89 13.24 -11.22
C PHE A 548 20.93 14.34 -11.62
N GLU A 549 20.08 14.76 -10.69
CA GLU A 549 19.10 15.84 -10.90
C GLU A 549 19.46 17.10 -10.09
N GLY A 550 19.36 18.28 -10.68
CA GLY A 550 19.61 19.55 -9.99
C GLY A 550 18.32 20.31 -9.65
N SER A 551 18.35 21.19 -8.65
CA SER A 551 17.16 21.97 -8.29
C SER A 551 16.67 22.98 -9.35
N CYS A 552 17.53 23.35 -10.31
CA CYS A 552 17.19 24.27 -11.40
C CYS A 552 17.40 23.71 -12.82
N LEU A 553 17.67 22.42 -12.97
CA LEU A 553 17.89 21.78 -14.30
C LEU A 553 16.91 20.63 -14.53
N GLY A 554 16.77 20.21 -15.79
CA GLY A 554 15.80 19.20 -16.23
C GLY A 554 16.11 17.78 -15.76
N TRP A 555 15.16 16.87 -15.95
CA TRP A 555 15.25 15.46 -15.53
C TRP A 555 15.79 14.60 -16.67
N ASP A 556 16.60 13.59 -16.34
CA ASP A 556 17.16 12.56 -17.25
C ASP A 556 17.96 13.12 -18.43
N LEU A 557 18.88 14.05 -18.14
CA LEU A 557 19.66 14.74 -19.15
C LEU A 557 21.16 14.43 -19.03
N PRO A 558 21.92 14.42 -20.14
CA PRO A 558 23.35 14.14 -20.07
C PRO A 558 24.13 15.16 -19.23
N GLU A 559 24.83 14.69 -18.21
CA GLU A 559 25.59 15.50 -17.27
C GLU A 559 27.10 15.16 -17.24
N ALA A 560 27.89 16.06 -16.68
CA ALA A 560 29.30 15.85 -16.43
C ALA A 560 29.65 16.22 -14.99
N ILE A 561 30.27 15.27 -14.30
CA ILE A 561 30.54 15.36 -12.86
C ILE A 561 32.00 15.76 -12.65
N HIS A 562 32.19 16.81 -11.86
CA HIS A 562 33.49 17.30 -11.47
C HIS A 562 33.64 17.34 -9.96
N ARG A 563 34.90 17.36 -9.51
CA ARG A 563 35.26 17.51 -8.12
C ARG A 563 36.28 18.63 -7.94
N PHE A 564 36.11 19.43 -6.89
CA PHE A 564 37.11 20.41 -6.47
C PHE A 564 37.36 20.30 -4.98
N THR A 565 38.62 20.25 -4.57
CA THR A 565 39.02 20.29 -3.15
C THR A 565 39.61 21.66 -2.81
N PRO A 566 38.89 22.53 -2.08
CA PRO A 566 39.38 23.85 -1.69
C PRO A 566 40.65 23.75 -0.84
N PRO A 567 41.69 24.57 -1.09
CA PRO A 567 42.94 24.48 -0.35
C PRO A 567 42.86 25.05 1.08
N SER A 568 41.85 25.89 1.36
CA SER A 568 41.53 26.50 2.65
C SER A 568 40.06 26.89 2.64
N ASP A 569 39.55 27.39 3.77
CA ASP A 569 38.25 28.07 3.79
C ASP A 569 38.32 29.30 2.87
N GLY A 570 37.23 29.60 2.18
CA GLY A 570 37.16 30.74 1.26
C GLY A 570 35.94 30.70 0.36
N THR A 571 35.93 31.56 -0.65
CA THR A 571 34.85 31.64 -1.64
C THR A 571 35.32 31.02 -2.95
N LEU A 572 34.58 30.04 -3.44
CA LEU A 572 34.72 29.40 -4.75
C LEU A 572 33.80 30.11 -5.74
N THR A 573 34.35 30.59 -6.85
CA THR A 573 33.60 31.18 -7.96
C THR A 573 33.75 30.29 -9.19
N LEU A 574 32.62 29.88 -9.75
CA LEU A 574 32.51 29.03 -10.92
C LEU A 574 31.83 29.80 -12.03
N THR A 575 32.41 29.80 -13.22
CA THR A 575 31.80 30.37 -14.43
C THR A 575 31.79 29.34 -15.53
N LEU A 576 30.60 28.87 -15.92
CA LEU A 576 30.39 27.94 -17.02
C LEU A 576 30.10 28.72 -18.30
N SER A 577 30.83 28.42 -19.37
CA SER A 577 30.64 29.03 -20.69
C SER A 577 30.45 27.94 -21.74
N ALA A 578 29.33 27.99 -22.47
CA ALA A 578 28.97 27.00 -23.49
C ALA A 578 28.17 27.66 -24.63
N GLU A 579 28.27 27.13 -25.85
CA GLU A 579 27.34 27.51 -26.93
C GLU A 579 25.94 26.88 -26.73
N ALA A 580 25.90 25.78 -25.97
CA ALA A 580 24.70 25.08 -25.56
C ALA A 580 24.03 25.75 -24.37
N ASP A 581 22.76 25.39 -24.14
CA ASP A 581 21.99 25.77 -22.94
C ASP A 581 22.34 24.78 -21.83
N LEU A 582 23.38 25.11 -21.06
CA LEU A 582 23.87 24.29 -19.96
C LEU A 582 23.78 25.10 -18.68
N GLY A 583 23.40 24.44 -17.60
CA GLY A 583 23.57 24.98 -16.25
C GLY A 583 24.44 24.07 -15.42
N PHE A 584 24.61 24.42 -14.16
CA PHE A 584 25.29 23.55 -13.21
C PHE A 584 24.79 23.75 -11.79
N TYR A 585 25.04 22.75 -10.95
CA TYR A 585 24.78 22.81 -9.52
C TYR A 585 25.95 22.25 -8.73
N VAL A 586 26.05 22.64 -7.47
CA VAL A 586 27.15 22.26 -6.58
C VAL A 586 26.62 21.52 -5.36
N ARG A 587 27.24 20.40 -5.00
CA ARG A 587 26.89 19.58 -3.83
C ARG A 587 28.07 19.38 -2.89
N GLU A 588 27.79 19.25 -1.59
CA GLU A 588 28.78 18.80 -0.60
C GLU A 588 29.05 17.28 -0.73
N SER A 589 27.99 16.51 -1.00
CA SER A 589 28.06 15.07 -1.23
C SER A 589 27.47 14.74 -2.59
N CYS A 590 28.30 14.17 -3.47
CA CYS A 590 27.94 13.97 -4.88
C CYS A 590 26.62 13.21 -5.10
N ALA A 591 26.46 12.04 -4.48
CA ALA A 591 25.29 11.18 -4.62
C ALA A 591 24.07 11.62 -3.77
N ASP A 592 24.25 12.56 -2.83
CA ASP A 592 23.15 13.03 -1.97
C ASP A 592 22.52 14.30 -2.53
N PHE A 593 21.33 14.16 -3.12
CA PHE A 593 20.53 15.27 -3.62
C PHE A 593 20.29 16.35 -2.56
N GLY A 594 20.10 15.98 -1.29
CA GLY A 594 19.83 16.92 -0.20
C GLY A 594 21.02 17.80 0.19
N SER A 595 22.21 17.51 -0.34
CA SER A 595 23.45 18.24 -0.04
C SER A 595 23.78 19.33 -1.07
N GLU A 596 22.83 19.65 -1.96
CA GLU A 596 22.97 20.76 -2.90
C GLU A 596 23.12 22.10 -2.17
N LEU A 597 24.19 22.80 -2.49
CA LEU A 597 24.53 24.10 -1.93
C LEU A 597 23.83 25.22 -2.68
N GLU A 598 24.01 25.25 -4.00
CA GLU A 598 23.46 26.28 -4.88
C GLU A 598 23.56 25.79 -6.34
N CYS A 599 22.73 26.37 -7.21
CA CYS A 599 22.69 26.06 -8.62
C CYS A 599 22.63 27.36 -9.46
N ALA A 600 23.09 27.28 -10.71
CA ALA A 600 23.11 28.40 -11.66
C ALA A 600 22.51 27.97 -13.02
N ASP A 601 21.48 28.72 -13.41
CA ASP A 601 20.77 28.67 -14.70
C ASP A 601 20.13 30.07 -14.94
N ASP A 602 20.98 31.05 -15.25
CA ASP A 602 20.68 32.49 -15.34
C ASP A 602 20.51 33.02 -16.79
N GLY A 603 20.85 32.21 -17.80
CA GLY A 603 20.89 32.59 -19.20
C GLY A 603 20.08 31.70 -20.14
N GLY A 604 20.08 32.07 -21.42
CA GLY A 604 19.73 31.14 -22.50
C GLY A 604 20.97 30.87 -23.34
N ARG A 605 20.95 29.81 -24.16
CA ARG A 605 22.02 29.42 -25.12
C ARG A 605 23.08 30.50 -25.42
N GLY A 606 24.31 30.27 -24.94
CA GLY A 606 25.46 31.12 -25.23
C GLY A 606 25.77 32.18 -24.18
N ASP A 607 24.99 32.27 -23.11
CA ASP A 607 25.27 33.08 -21.93
C ASP A 607 26.17 32.29 -20.93
N ASP A 608 26.92 33.02 -20.10
CA ASP A 608 27.82 32.42 -19.11
C ASP A 608 27.09 32.27 -17.77
N GLU A 609 27.06 31.07 -17.21
CA GLU A 609 26.45 30.80 -15.91
C GLU A 609 27.47 31.00 -14.79
N THR A 610 27.13 31.77 -13.75
CA THR A 610 28.09 32.09 -12.68
C THR A 610 27.54 31.89 -11.27
N LEU A 611 28.32 31.18 -10.45
CA LEU A 611 28.04 30.91 -9.04
C LEU A 611 29.20 31.38 -8.15
N ALA A 612 28.90 31.84 -6.94
CA ALA A 612 29.91 32.11 -5.91
C ALA A 612 29.45 31.63 -4.54
N ILE A 613 30.07 30.55 -4.05
CA ILE A 613 29.73 29.88 -2.79
C ILE A 613 30.88 29.93 -1.80
N ASP A 614 30.55 29.97 -0.51
CA ASP A 614 31.52 29.77 0.56
C ASP A 614 31.79 28.27 0.75
N VAL A 615 33.06 27.88 0.85
CA VAL A 615 33.50 26.48 0.93
C VAL A 615 34.52 26.27 2.05
N THR A 616 34.51 25.06 2.62
CA THR A 616 35.43 24.64 3.68
C THR A 616 36.71 24.05 3.09
N GLY A 617 37.85 24.41 3.66
CA GLY A 617 39.16 23.91 3.24
C GLY A 617 39.34 22.42 3.47
N GLY A 618 39.76 21.70 2.43
CA GLY A 618 40.04 20.27 2.47
C GLY A 618 38.82 19.36 2.36
N GLU A 619 37.61 19.92 2.33
CA GLU A 619 36.37 19.19 2.09
C GLU A 619 36.01 19.31 0.59
N PRO A 620 35.90 18.21 -0.15
CA PRO A 620 35.60 18.27 -1.57
C PRO A 620 34.16 18.78 -1.79
N VAL A 621 33.98 19.55 -2.85
CA VAL A 621 32.66 19.85 -3.42
C VAL A 621 32.58 19.24 -4.82
N PHE A 622 31.36 18.91 -5.23
CA PHE A 622 31.08 18.32 -6.53
C PHE A 622 30.30 19.30 -7.38
N VAL A 623 30.77 19.52 -8.61
CA VAL A 623 30.13 20.42 -9.58
C VAL A 623 29.58 19.55 -10.70
N ILE A 624 28.27 19.52 -10.84
CA ILE A 624 27.58 18.75 -11.88
C ILE A 624 27.10 19.74 -12.93
N VAL A 625 27.61 19.61 -14.15
CA VAL A 625 27.20 20.40 -15.31
C VAL A 625 26.19 19.59 -16.10
N ASP A 626 25.02 20.15 -16.34
CA ASP A 626 23.89 19.44 -16.93
C ASP A 626 23.28 20.26 -18.07
N THR A 627 22.56 19.59 -18.97
CA THR A 627 21.86 20.23 -20.07
C THR A 627 20.47 20.69 -19.63
N TYR A 628 20.00 21.82 -20.16
CA TYR A 628 18.64 22.29 -19.87
C TYR A 628 17.57 21.64 -20.76
N MET A 629 17.96 21.13 -21.95
CA MET A 629 17.03 20.50 -22.91
C MET A 629 17.58 19.17 -23.46
N PRO A 630 16.71 18.18 -23.76
CA PRO A 630 17.07 16.83 -24.28
C PRO A 630 17.93 16.79 -25.55
N ILE A 631 18.02 17.89 -26.28
CA ILE A 631 18.73 18.02 -27.57
C ILE A 631 19.87 19.05 -27.50
N GLY A 632 20.34 19.38 -26.29
CA GLY A 632 21.24 20.50 -26.02
C GLY A 632 22.69 20.17 -25.64
N GLY A 633 23.06 18.90 -25.43
CA GLY A 633 24.40 18.52 -24.97
C GLY A 633 25.56 19.02 -25.83
N GLY A 634 26.65 19.43 -25.20
CA GLY A 634 27.77 20.03 -25.92
C GLY A 634 29.02 20.32 -25.08
N PRO A 635 30.10 20.77 -25.72
CA PRO A 635 31.32 21.18 -25.04
C PRO A 635 31.12 22.47 -24.25
N TYR A 636 31.84 22.60 -23.14
CA TYR A 636 31.85 23.79 -22.30
C TYR A 636 33.24 24.07 -21.72
N THR A 637 33.41 25.28 -21.21
CA THR A 637 34.55 25.69 -20.38
C THR A 637 34.04 26.08 -19.00
N LEU A 638 34.52 25.39 -17.95
CA LEU A 638 34.25 25.72 -16.55
C LEU A 638 35.47 26.42 -15.96
N THR A 639 35.34 27.73 -15.72
CA THR A 639 36.39 28.56 -15.13
C THR A 639 36.24 28.57 -13.62
N VAL A 640 37.30 28.16 -12.92
CA VAL A 640 37.33 28.03 -11.47
C VAL A 640 38.25 29.10 -10.88
N ALA A 641 37.70 29.92 -9.99
CA ALA A 641 38.44 30.91 -9.20
C ALA A 641 38.21 30.68 -7.71
N PHE A 642 39.25 30.84 -6.89
CA PHE A 642 39.16 30.65 -5.45
C PHE A 642 39.79 31.82 -4.70
N THR A 643 39.04 32.40 -3.75
CA THR A 643 39.49 33.49 -2.89
C THR A 643 39.54 33.01 -1.44
N PRO A 644 40.73 32.86 -0.83
CA PRO A 644 40.84 32.42 0.57
C PRO A 644 40.15 33.38 1.54
N ALA A 645 39.53 32.82 2.57
CA ALA A 645 39.03 33.60 3.71
C ALA A 645 40.20 34.29 4.46
N PRO A 646 39.97 35.49 5.03
CA PRO A 646 41.00 36.32 5.65
C PRO A 646 41.60 35.77 6.96
#